data_AF-A0A956FM80-F1
#
_entry.id   AF-A0A956FM80-F1
#
_cell.length_a   1.000
_cell.length_b   1.000
_cell.length_c   1.000
_cell.angle_alpha   90.00
_cell.angle_beta   90.00
_cell.angle_gamma   90.00
#
_symmetry.space_group_name_H-M   'P 1'
#
loop_
_entity.id
_entity.type
_entity.pdbx_description
1 polymer ?
#
loop_
_entity_poly.entity_id
_entity_poly.type
_entity_poly.pdbx_seq_one_letter_code
_entity_poly.pdbx_strand_id
1 'polypeptide(L)'
;MRILHLSDLHRGDSETLKSIWGGPQSALRKLPASEQRFDFIVVSGDLSETARPSEYDELLEFTTGTLAHYLREPEDRRRLIFVPGNHDVDWSADLGEPLELAALLETVGGPEALERHLRRYRDDPARSGIRQRISRFGHIEWLRLDEAKQANRFRNVQRFFGELYGDSLAHPCRRFDLIDPREGHDWSAHVFPEEQVAFVGFNSCFMNDRYWVGAAISRQSIAHATNYLHEHADGFLRIAVWHHGVHTDSYRPDYLNQADIGELIISGFQVGFHGHTHKASSEQLDWLTDRFVIVSTGSVGANQHHRPDAVGRQFSIARLYPHQAYVQVYERSGDVMAYSRKRARTFSLLSPTEKDHREVTADLHRRDYTIKANGTVTVDVELTEFQSPRPVVLAEVPPPVLEDADNSPGFEIRRTPQDGTVRFTLYPLEYRPNHLTWSYGAANAIPLNRAEVPLYEANLRHRRSPDASRSGSIIQTHLVAFPCKRLDLSFRFDSDEITPCAAAPQVERLTEGPGEPFWERVPAEEERCVLESSGRRFSLAIEAPIVGYRYGVAFEPCSEGAPLDYMPAWFATKLIERCLDDREESQYLALLFHQVISGAIAAVFDAPLQGLTWRGLIWDSARQRLCTAFGSFPNRQWAVSFAYGAGVAGQTFRFNRVGASCQRQPGRREHPTLLSQLWRPEWGELEHDDWVVGVPIIGDPERRHAIGVVCFEGSNKPEGVGSRLREFANAALARQVTGTFWEKFSNDLSTAVNTGFWQACARSQRVSDYQSYVDGLIRKLGLGAIDDS
;
A
#
# COMPACT_ATOMS: atom_id res chain seq x y z
N MET A 1 -3.38 -5.38 17.23
CA MET A 1 -3.28 -5.07 18.66
C MET A 1 -2.83 -3.63 18.90
N ARG A 2 -3.26 -3.00 19.99
CA ARG A 2 -2.95 -1.64 20.42
C ARG A 2 -2.31 -1.67 21.81
N ILE A 3 -1.10 -1.14 21.89
CA ILE A 3 -0.24 -1.17 23.07
C ILE A 3 -0.03 0.27 23.53
N LEU A 4 -0.25 0.53 24.82
CA LEU A 4 0.22 1.75 25.47
C LEU A 4 1.63 1.48 25.99
N HIS A 5 2.61 2.27 25.55
CA HIS A 5 3.99 2.12 25.99
C HIS A 5 4.40 3.34 26.83
N LEU A 6 4.70 3.06 28.08
CA LEU A 6 5.19 3.99 29.10
C LEU A 6 6.62 3.59 29.49
N SER A 7 7.36 4.54 30.05
CA SER A 7 8.70 4.30 30.59
C SER A 7 9.04 5.38 31.59
N ASP A 8 10.03 5.11 32.45
CA ASP A 8 10.67 6.10 33.33
C ASP A 8 9.60 6.82 34.17
N LEU A 9 8.91 6.02 34.99
CA LEU A 9 7.85 6.48 35.89
C LEU A 9 8.40 7.18 37.13
N HIS A 10 9.71 7.04 37.37
CA HIS A 10 10.42 7.69 38.46
C HIS A 10 10.07 9.18 38.55
N ARG A 11 9.80 9.63 39.77
CA ARG A 11 9.19 10.92 40.08
C ARG A 11 10.06 11.70 41.05
N GLY A 12 10.01 13.03 40.96
CA GLY A 12 10.62 13.87 41.98
C GLY A 12 9.94 13.70 43.35
N ASP A 13 10.66 14.03 44.42
CA ASP A 13 10.24 13.86 45.82
C ASP A 13 8.87 14.49 46.16
N SER A 14 8.44 15.51 45.42
CA SER A 14 7.20 16.26 45.66
C SER A 14 6.01 15.89 44.75
N GLU A 15 6.20 15.04 43.75
CA GLU A 15 5.13 14.58 42.84
C GLU A 15 4.63 13.18 43.22
N THR A 16 3.42 12.81 42.81
CA THR A 16 2.89 11.43 42.88
C THR A 16 2.71 10.86 41.48
N LEU A 17 2.68 9.53 41.33
CA LEU A 17 2.37 8.89 40.03
C LEU A 17 1.01 9.35 39.49
N LYS A 18 0.03 9.53 40.38
CA LYS A 18 -1.31 10.02 40.04
C LYS A 18 -1.30 11.46 39.50
N SER A 19 -0.48 12.35 40.07
CA SER A 19 -0.34 13.73 39.56
C SER A 19 0.34 13.77 38.20
N ILE A 20 1.36 12.93 38.00
CA ILE A 20 2.07 12.80 36.72
C ILE A 20 1.14 12.26 35.61
N TRP A 21 0.26 11.31 35.96
CA TRP A 21 -0.67 10.67 35.02
C TRP A 21 -1.78 11.58 34.47
N GLY A 22 -2.09 12.70 35.14
CA GLY A 22 -3.16 13.61 34.71
C GLY A 22 -2.99 14.13 33.27
N GLY A 23 -1.75 14.36 32.85
CA GLY A 23 -1.41 14.79 31.48
C GLY A 23 -1.70 13.71 30.42
N PRO A 24 -1.08 12.52 30.51
CA PRO A 24 -1.39 11.39 29.63
C PRO A 24 -2.89 11.05 29.62
N GLN A 25 -3.54 10.98 30.77
CA GLN A 25 -4.98 10.72 30.87
C GLN A 25 -5.81 11.72 30.05
N SER A 26 -5.49 13.01 30.12
CA SER A 26 -6.18 14.05 29.35
C SER A 26 -6.02 13.85 27.84
N ALA A 27 -4.81 13.47 27.38
CA ALA A 27 -4.59 13.17 25.97
C ALA A 27 -5.31 11.91 25.51
N LEU A 28 -5.31 10.85 26.33
CA LEU A 28 -6.02 9.61 26.02
C LEU A 28 -7.53 9.83 25.91
N ARG A 29 -8.13 10.68 26.76
CA ARG A 29 -9.57 11.02 26.69
C ARG A 29 -9.99 11.75 25.40
N LYS A 30 -9.04 12.36 24.68
CA LYS A 30 -9.32 13.02 23.38
C LYS A 30 -9.41 12.02 22.22
N LEU A 31 -9.00 10.77 22.43
CA LEU A 31 -9.15 9.72 21.42
C LEU A 31 -10.62 9.30 21.27
N PRO A 32 -11.03 8.78 20.11
CA PRO A 32 -12.33 8.14 19.94
C PRO A 32 -12.58 7.08 21.03
N ALA A 33 -13.82 6.90 21.48
CA ALA A 33 -14.12 5.99 22.60
C ALA A 33 -13.62 4.55 22.35
N SER A 34 -13.75 4.05 21.12
CA SER A 34 -13.24 2.74 20.68
C SER A 34 -11.71 2.60 20.75
N GLU A 35 -11.02 3.73 20.86
CA GLU A 35 -9.58 3.87 20.83
C GLU A 35 -8.96 4.19 22.21
N GLN A 36 -9.77 4.40 23.25
CA GLN A 36 -9.28 4.75 24.59
C GLN A 36 -8.85 3.54 25.42
N ARG A 37 -9.06 2.32 24.92
CA ARG A 37 -8.68 1.07 25.57
C ARG A 37 -7.58 0.35 24.78
N PHE A 38 -6.74 -0.37 25.51
CA PHE A 38 -5.54 -1.01 25.00
C PHE A 38 -5.58 -2.51 25.24
N ASP A 39 -5.01 -3.28 24.31
CA ASP A 39 -4.89 -4.74 24.45
C ASP A 39 -3.78 -5.08 25.46
N PHE A 40 -2.72 -4.25 25.49
CA PHE A 40 -1.61 -4.38 26.43
C PHE A 40 -1.11 -3.02 26.89
N ILE A 41 -0.51 -2.97 28.08
CA ILE A 41 0.27 -1.82 28.56
C ILE A 41 1.68 -2.32 28.85
N VAL A 42 2.68 -1.67 28.28
CA VAL A 42 4.10 -1.95 28.49
C VAL A 42 4.72 -0.80 29.27
N VAL A 43 5.44 -1.12 30.34
CA VAL A 43 6.22 -0.17 31.14
C VAL A 43 7.68 -0.61 31.13
N SER A 44 8.50 0.06 30.31
CA SER A 44 9.86 -0.36 29.98
C SER A 44 10.94 0.12 30.95
N GLY A 45 10.73 -0.07 32.25
CA GLY A 45 11.73 0.20 33.29
C GLY A 45 11.67 1.57 33.94
N ASP A 46 12.52 1.71 34.96
CA ASP A 46 12.58 2.82 35.90
C ASP A 46 11.22 3.08 36.55
N LEU A 47 10.79 2.04 37.27
CA LEU A 47 9.49 1.98 37.93
C LEU A 47 9.46 2.79 39.22
N SER A 48 10.62 2.97 39.85
CA SER A 48 10.89 3.76 41.06
C SER A 48 12.07 4.70 40.83
N GLU A 49 12.30 5.68 41.72
CA GLU A 49 13.49 6.55 41.68
C GLU A 49 14.64 5.96 42.49
N THR A 50 14.35 5.32 43.63
CA THR A 50 15.38 4.87 44.60
C THR A 50 15.19 3.44 45.09
N ALA A 51 14.41 2.63 44.37
CA ALA A 51 14.07 1.25 44.73
C ALA A 51 13.50 1.09 46.16
N ARG A 52 12.84 2.12 46.72
CA ARG A 52 12.27 2.04 48.09
C ARG A 52 10.97 1.24 48.09
N PRO A 53 10.70 0.44 49.15
CA PRO A 53 9.44 -0.29 49.27
C PRO A 53 8.19 0.57 49.09
N SER A 54 8.16 1.76 49.67
CA SER A 54 7.01 2.68 49.58
C SER A 54 6.72 3.19 48.17
N GLU A 55 7.74 3.29 47.30
CA GLU A 55 7.54 3.69 45.89
C GLU A 55 6.81 2.58 45.12
N TYR A 56 7.15 1.32 45.40
CA TYR A 56 6.47 0.17 44.82
C TYR A 56 5.06 -0.03 45.37
N ASP A 57 4.80 0.31 46.64
CA ASP A 57 3.45 0.29 47.21
C ASP A 57 2.55 1.31 46.48
N GLU A 58 3.06 2.52 46.23
CA GLU A 58 2.37 3.53 45.41
C GLU A 58 2.18 3.07 43.95
N LEU A 59 3.21 2.46 43.35
CA LEU A 59 3.13 1.93 41.99
C LEU A 59 2.07 0.83 41.88
N LEU A 60 1.96 -0.04 42.88
CA LEU A 60 0.93 -1.08 42.93
C LEU A 60 -0.46 -0.46 42.97
N GLU A 61 -0.69 0.51 43.86
CA GLU A 61 -1.96 1.23 43.96
C GLU A 61 -2.31 1.94 42.65
N PHE A 62 -1.34 2.66 42.05
CA PHE A 62 -1.51 3.34 40.77
C PHE A 62 -1.83 2.36 39.63
N THR A 63 -1.13 1.23 39.60
CA THR A 63 -1.31 0.22 38.56
C THR A 63 -2.70 -0.40 38.63
N THR A 64 -3.12 -0.85 39.81
CA THR A 64 -4.42 -1.51 40.00
C THR A 64 -5.59 -0.54 39.94
N GLY A 65 -5.44 0.66 40.51
CA GLY A 65 -6.51 1.65 40.63
C GLY A 65 -6.62 2.62 39.45
N THR A 66 -5.63 2.66 38.55
CA THR A 66 -5.60 3.59 37.42
C THR A 66 -5.22 2.93 36.09
N LEU A 67 -4.03 2.34 35.97
CA LEU A 67 -3.54 1.83 34.68
C LEU A 67 -4.38 0.66 34.16
N ALA A 68 -4.73 -0.30 35.03
CA ALA A 68 -5.50 -1.49 34.65
C ALA A 68 -6.84 -1.13 33.97
N HIS A 69 -7.49 -0.03 34.36
CA HIS A 69 -8.76 0.42 33.75
C HIS A 69 -8.64 0.89 32.28
N TYR A 70 -7.43 1.09 31.78
CA TYR A 70 -7.18 1.38 30.37
C TYR A 70 -7.00 0.12 29.52
N LEU A 71 -6.87 -1.07 30.12
CA LEU A 71 -6.92 -2.33 29.39
C LEU A 71 -8.34 -2.62 28.89
N ARG A 72 -8.44 -3.36 27.78
CA ARG A 72 -9.71 -3.96 27.34
C ARG A 72 -10.23 -4.98 28.34
N GLU A 73 -9.32 -5.69 29.00
CA GLU A 73 -9.57 -6.66 30.07
C GLU A 73 -8.87 -6.20 31.35
N PRO A 74 -9.50 -5.32 32.17
CA PRO A 74 -8.86 -4.73 33.35
C PRO A 74 -8.42 -5.74 34.42
N GLU A 75 -9.08 -6.88 34.49
CA GLU A 75 -8.78 -7.93 35.47
C GLU A 75 -7.58 -8.80 35.06
N ASP A 76 -7.22 -8.82 33.77
CA ASP A 76 -6.09 -9.62 33.28
C ASP A 76 -4.76 -8.88 33.43
N ARG A 77 -4.19 -8.99 34.63
CA ARG A 77 -2.91 -8.35 34.99
C ARG A 77 -1.73 -8.85 34.14
N ARG A 78 -1.83 -10.00 33.47
CA ARG A 78 -0.77 -10.49 32.56
C ARG A 78 -0.56 -9.55 31.40
N ARG A 79 -1.58 -8.76 31.02
CA ARG A 79 -1.53 -7.77 29.93
C ARG A 79 -0.83 -6.46 30.32
N LEU A 80 -0.37 -6.35 31.56
CA LEU A 80 0.54 -5.32 32.03
C LEU A 80 1.97 -5.90 32.03
N ILE A 81 2.83 -5.46 31.12
CA ILE A 81 4.20 -5.95 31.00
C ILE A 81 5.13 -4.91 31.63
N PHE A 82 5.74 -5.27 32.76
CA PHE A 82 6.74 -4.45 33.44
C PHE A 82 8.12 -5.10 33.33
N VAL A 83 9.15 -4.28 33.21
CA VAL A 83 10.56 -4.68 33.35
C VAL A 83 11.27 -3.73 34.31
N PRO A 84 12.35 -4.14 34.99
CA PRO A 84 13.11 -3.23 35.85
C PRO A 84 14.02 -2.30 35.03
N GLY A 85 14.28 -1.10 35.56
CA GLY A 85 15.34 -0.19 35.10
C GLY A 85 16.45 0.02 36.13
N ASN A 86 17.41 0.88 35.83
CA ASN A 86 18.58 1.09 36.68
C ASN A 86 18.20 1.79 38.00
N HIS A 87 17.12 2.56 38.04
CA HIS A 87 16.61 3.13 39.29
C HIS A 87 15.88 2.11 40.17
N ASP A 88 15.55 0.92 39.64
CA ASP A 88 14.95 -0.18 40.40
C ASP A 88 16.00 -1.07 41.10
N VAL A 89 17.29 -0.78 40.89
CA VAL A 89 18.41 -1.40 41.63
C VAL A 89 18.54 -0.71 42.98
N ASP A 90 18.52 -1.47 44.08
CA ASP A 90 18.91 -0.94 45.39
C ASP A 90 20.43 -0.75 45.44
N TRP A 91 20.87 0.46 45.10
CA TRP A 91 22.28 0.88 45.12
C TRP A 91 22.91 0.84 46.53
N SER A 92 22.10 0.72 47.58
CA SER A 92 22.54 0.59 48.97
C SER A 92 22.73 -0.85 49.44
N ALA A 93 22.23 -1.84 48.68
CA ALA A 93 22.22 -3.26 49.04
C ALA A 93 23.62 -3.81 49.33
N ASP A 94 23.77 -4.59 50.40
CA ASP A 94 25.01 -5.31 50.68
C ASP A 94 25.34 -6.27 49.52
N LEU A 95 26.57 -6.21 49.00
CA LEU A 95 26.98 -6.94 47.80
C LEU A 95 27.93 -8.10 48.09
N GLY A 96 28.47 -8.19 49.30
CA GLY A 96 29.53 -9.15 49.58
C GLY A 96 30.34 -8.84 50.82
N GLU A 97 31.62 -9.23 50.81
CA GLU A 97 32.53 -9.10 51.95
C GLU A 97 33.87 -8.51 51.53
N PRO A 98 34.56 -7.74 52.40
CA PRO A 98 35.90 -7.28 52.11
C PRO A 98 36.84 -8.45 51.78
N LEU A 99 37.61 -8.30 50.70
CA LEU A 99 38.65 -9.25 50.34
C LEU A 99 39.90 -8.95 51.19
N GLU A 100 40.10 -9.72 52.25
CA GLU A 100 41.26 -9.62 53.14
C GLU A 100 42.55 -10.03 52.41
N LEU A 101 43.19 -9.07 51.74
CA LEU A 101 44.39 -9.31 50.92
C LEU A 101 45.54 -9.92 51.71
N ALA A 102 45.76 -9.47 52.95
CA ALA A 102 46.83 -10.00 53.81
C ALA A 102 46.61 -11.49 54.10
N ALA A 103 45.39 -11.85 54.52
CA ALA A 103 45.02 -13.23 54.76
C ALA A 103 45.11 -14.09 53.48
N LEU A 104 44.68 -13.56 52.34
CA LEU A 104 44.79 -14.27 51.06
C LEU A 104 46.26 -14.55 50.70
N LEU A 105 47.15 -13.58 50.86
CA LEU A 105 48.58 -13.73 50.54
C LEU A 105 49.32 -14.70 51.49
N GLU A 106 48.83 -14.88 52.71
CA GLU A 106 49.37 -15.85 53.68
C GLU A 106 48.96 -17.30 53.36
N THR A 107 47.95 -17.52 52.52
CA THR A 107 47.54 -18.87 52.11
C THR A 107 48.43 -19.47 51.02
N VAL A 108 48.60 -20.81 51.03
CA VAL A 108 49.33 -21.53 49.98
C VAL A 108 48.61 -21.33 48.64
N GLY A 109 49.29 -20.74 47.66
CA GLY A 109 48.71 -20.39 46.35
C GLY A 109 47.95 -19.05 46.33
N GLY A 110 48.03 -18.27 47.41
CA GLY A 110 47.41 -16.97 47.59
C GLY A 110 47.79 -15.93 46.52
N PRO A 111 49.10 -15.72 46.23
CA PRO A 111 49.55 -14.82 45.18
C PRO A 111 48.95 -15.14 43.80
N GLU A 112 48.92 -16.41 43.41
CA GLU A 112 48.34 -16.86 42.14
C GLU A 112 46.81 -16.72 42.12
N ALA A 113 46.15 -16.89 43.26
CA ALA A 113 44.72 -16.63 43.40
C ALA A 113 44.39 -15.14 43.25
N LEU A 114 45.16 -14.26 43.90
CA LEU A 114 45.02 -12.81 43.76
C LEU A 114 45.29 -12.36 42.33
N GLU A 115 46.34 -12.88 41.69
CA GLU A 115 46.66 -12.56 40.30
C GLU A 115 45.50 -12.95 39.37
N ARG A 116 44.90 -14.13 39.55
CA ARG A 116 43.71 -14.54 38.77
C ARG A 116 42.53 -13.59 38.98
N HIS A 117 42.25 -13.20 40.22
CA HIS A 117 41.19 -12.25 40.55
C HIS A 117 41.41 -10.89 39.87
N LEU A 118 42.62 -10.34 39.95
CA LEU A 118 42.97 -9.05 39.34
C LEU A 118 43.00 -9.13 37.81
N ARG A 119 43.48 -10.22 37.22
CA ARG A 119 43.42 -10.45 35.76
C ARG A 119 41.97 -10.49 35.27
N ARG A 120 41.09 -11.23 35.95
CA ARG A 120 39.65 -11.23 35.62
C ARG A 120 39.02 -9.85 35.75
N TYR A 121 39.34 -9.10 36.82
CA TYR A 121 38.84 -7.74 36.98
C TYR A 121 39.31 -6.78 35.88
N ARG A 122 40.55 -6.93 35.42
CA ARG A 122 41.08 -6.14 34.30
C ARG A 122 40.40 -6.52 32.98
N ASP A 123 40.22 -7.81 32.73
CA ASP A 123 39.76 -8.32 31.42
C ASP A 123 38.23 -8.23 31.27
N ASP A 124 37.48 -8.47 32.35
CA ASP A 124 36.02 -8.35 32.44
C ASP A 124 35.61 -7.88 33.85
N PRO A 125 35.69 -6.57 34.12
CA PRO A 125 35.38 -6.01 35.44
C PRO A 125 33.95 -6.36 35.89
N ALA A 126 33.00 -6.42 34.97
CA ALA A 126 31.60 -6.72 35.26
C ALA A 126 31.45 -8.11 35.90
N ARG A 127 32.04 -9.16 35.28
CA ARG A 127 31.91 -10.58 35.70
C ARG A 127 33.06 -11.10 36.57
N SER A 128 33.94 -10.22 37.04
CA SER A 128 35.15 -10.59 37.77
C SER A 128 34.93 -11.25 39.15
N GLY A 129 33.74 -11.12 39.74
CA GLY A 129 33.42 -11.57 41.09
C GLY A 129 34.04 -10.72 42.20
N ILE A 130 34.70 -9.61 41.85
CA ILE A 130 35.23 -8.62 42.80
C ILE A 130 34.91 -7.19 42.37
N ARG A 131 34.97 -6.24 43.30
CA ARG A 131 34.86 -4.80 43.03
C ARG A 131 35.96 -4.03 43.74
N GLN A 132 36.35 -2.91 43.15
CA GLN A 132 37.30 -1.97 43.75
C GLN A 132 36.55 -0.83 44.43
N ARG A 133 36.93 -0.50 45.67
CA ARG A 133 36.41 0.64 46.42
C ARG A 133 37.55 1.52 46.89
N ILE A 134 37.38 2.84 46.83
CA ILE A 134 38.26 3.78 47.53
C ILE A 134 37.62 4.08 48.88
N SER A 135 38.32 3.77 49.96
CA SER A 135 37.87 4.06 51.33
C SER A 135 37.83 5.57 51.58
N ARG A 136 37.16 5.98 52.67
CA ARG A 136 37.14 7.39 53.12
C ARG A 136 38.53 7.99 53.40
N PHE A 137 39.56 7.14 53.54
CA PHE A 137 40.94 7.54 53.79
C PHE A 137 41.82 7.47 52.54
N GLY A 138 41.25 7.17 51.37
CA GLY A 138 41.98 7.08 50.09
C GLY A 138 42.67 5.74 49.83
N HIS A 139 42.54 4.75 50.73
CA HIS A 139 43.05 3.39 50.48
C HIS A 139 42.15 2.64 49.49
N ILE A 140 42.77 1.86 48.60
CA ILE A 140 42.08 0.92 47.72
C ILE A 140 41.75 -0.33 48.52
N GLU A 141 40.46 -0.65 48.58
CA GLU A 141 39.92 -1.86 49.16
C GLU A 141 39.28 -2.70 48.05
N TRP A 142 39.32 -4.01 48.22
CA TRP A 142 38.68 -4.95 47.31
C TRP A 142 37.50 -5.61 48.02
N LEU A 143 36.39 -5.74 47.30
CA LEU A 143 35.19 -6.42 47.77
C LEU A 143 35.05 -7.73 46.98
N ARG A 144 34.89 -8.85 47.67
CA ARG A 144 34.46 -10.10 47.05
C ARG A 144 32.94 -10.10 46.98
N LEU A 145 32.40 -10.36 45.80
CA LEU A 145 30.96 -10.40 45.58
C LEU A 145 30.39 -11.72 46.07
N ASP A 146 29.23 -11.66 46.71
CA ASP A 146 28.41 -12.81 47.08
C ASP A 146 27.15 -12.81 46.21
N GLU A 147 26.94 -13.87 45.43
CA GLU A 147 25.86 -13.94 44.44
C GLU A 147 24.47 -13.79 45.07
N ALA A 148 24.25 -14.37 46.25
CA ALA A 148 22.97 -14.30 46.94
C ALA A 148 22.71 -12.89 47.50
N LYS A 149 23.74 -12.25 48.07
CA LYS A 149 23.66 -10.85 48.51
C LYS A 149 23.44 -9.91 47.33
N GLN A 150 24.17 -10.10 46.23
CA GLN A 150 23.97 -9.32 45.02
C GLN A 150 22.52 -9.40 44.55
N ALA A 151 21.95 -10.60 44.40
CA ALA A 151 20.59 -10.77 43.90
C ALA A 151 19.53 -9.99 44.72
N ASN A 152 19.78 -9.76 46.01
CA ASN A 152 18.90 -8.97 46.87
C ASN A 152 18.76 -7.49 46.47
N ARG A 153 19.62 -6.96 45.60
CA ARG A 153 19.47 -5.59 45.05
C ARG A 153 18.15 -5.38 44.30
N PHE A 154 17.53 -6.45 43.81
CA PHE A 154 16.23 -6.43 43.13
C PHE A 154 15.06 -6.86 44.02
N ARG A 155 15.27 -7.07 45.34
CA ARG A 155 14.25 -7.64 46.23
C ARG A 155 12.93 -6.85 46.20
N ASN A 156 13.01 -5.53 46.19
CA ASN A 156 11.81 -4.68 46.29
C ASN A 156 11.00 -4.70 44.98
N VAL A 157 11.65 -4.65 43.81
CA VAL A 157 10.97 -4.81 42.51
C VAL A 157 10.45 -6.25 42.31
N GLN A 158 11.18 -7.27 42.78
CA GLN A 158 10.69 -8.65 42.76
C GLN A 158 9.43 -8.82 43.62
N ARG A 159 9.38 -8.17 44.80
CA ARG A 159 8.19 -8.14 45.65
C ARG A 159 7.01 -7.51 44.90
N PHE A 160 7.22 -6.36 44.27
CA PHE A 160 6.20 -5.71 43.44
C PHE A 160 5.66 -6.64 42.34
N PHE A 161 6.53 -7.32 41.59
CA PHE A 161 6.09 -8.30 40.58
C PHE A 161 5.28 -9.45 41.20
N GLY A 162 5.71 -9.96 42.35
CA GLY A 162 4.99 -11.00 43.08
C GLY A 162 3.58 -10.56 43.51
N GLU A 163 3.43 -9.34 44.04
CA GLU A 163 2.15 -8.79 44.49
C GLU A 163 1.22 -8.40 43.34
N LEU A 164 1.78 -7.81 42.27
CA LEU A 164 1.02 -7.42 41.09
C LEU A 164 0.47 -8.65 40.38
N TYR A 165 1.34 -9.59 40.01
CA TYR A 165 0.94 -10.73 39.17
C TYR A 165 0.32 -11.86 39.99
N GLY A 166 0.72 -12.07 41.25
CA GLY A 166 0.30 -13.23 42.02
C GLY A 166 0.45 -14.51 41.21
N ASP A 167 -0.61 -15.31 41.11
CA ASP A 167 -0.62 -16.54 40.31
C ASP A 167 -0.99 -16.38 38.83
N SER A 168 -1.23 -15.16 38.36
CA SER A 168 -1.64 -14.92 36.98
C SER A 168 -0.56 -15.28 35.94
N LEU A 169 0.72 -15.11 36.26
CA LEU A 169 1.84 -15.53 35.39
C LEU A 169 2.27 -16.98 35.63
N ALA A 170 1.29 -17.89 35.78
CA ALA A 170 1.52 -19.32 35.75
C ALA A 170 1.69 -19.82 34.29
N HIS A 171 2.11 -21.08 34.15
CA HIS A 171 2.28 -21.72 32.85
C HIS A 171 1.02 -21.57 31.95
N PRO A 172 1.14 -21.19 30.66
CA PRO A 172 2.36 -21.07 29.85
C PRO A 172 3.13 -19.75 30.02
N CYS A 173 2.70 -18.82 30.85
CA CYS A 173 3.49 -17.64 31.22
C CYS A 173 4.62 -18.01 32.21
N ARG A 174 5.56 -17.09 32.41
CA ARG A 174 6.67 -17.22 33.35
C ARG A 174 6.93 -15.91 34.09
N ARG A 175 7.11 -15.99 35.41
CA ARG A 175 7.46 -14.83 36.26
C ARG A 175 8.94 -14.49 36.14
N PHE A 176 9.24 -13.22 36.42
CA PHE A 176 10.59 -12.81 36.79
C PHE A 176 11.07 -13.54 38.04
N ASP A 177 12.33 -13.97 38.01
CA ASP A 177 13.06 -14.46 39.18
C ASP A 177 14.39 -13.70 39.29
N LEU A 178 14.29 -12.42 39.69
CA LEU A 178 15.41 -11.50 39.81
C LEU A 178 16.30 -11.78 41.04
N ILE A 179 15.81 -12.61 41.96
CA ILE A 179 16.48 -12.94 43.22
C ILE A 179 17.16 -14.32 43.16
N ASP A 180 17.01 -15.07 42.08
CA ASP A 180 17.82 -16.27 41.84
C ASP A 180 19.28 -15.85 41.61
N PRO A 181 20.24 -16.36 42.40
CA PRO A 181 21.65 -16.03 42.20
C PRO A 181 22.22 -16.57 40.88
N ARG A 182 21.55 -17.55 40.25
CA ARG A 182 22.00 -18.14 38.99
C ARG A 182 21.63 -17.24 37.81
N GLU A 183 22.61 -16.99 36.94
CA GLU A 183 22.38 -16.34 35.66
C GLU A 183 21.37 -17.13 34.81
N GLY A 184 20.53 -16.44 34.01
CA GLY A 184 19.59 -17.08 33.10
C GLY A 184 18.13 -17.14 33.59
N HIS A 185 17.84 -16.57 34.76
CA HIS A 185 16.52 -16.62 35.40
C HIS A 185 15.79 -15.25 35.46
N ASP A 186 16.49 -14.16 35.15
CA ASP A 186 16.05 -12.77 35.27
C ASP A 186 15.30 -12.25 34.03
N TRP A 187 14.30 -13.01 33.61
CA TRP A 187 13.39 -12.66 32.50
C TRP A 187 11.95 -13.02 32.86
N SER A 188 10.95 -12.60 32.08
CA SER A 188 9.55 -13.05 32.20
C SER A 188 8.97 -13.42 30.84
N ALA A 189 7.92 -14.24 30.81
CA ALA A 189 7.15 -14.52 29.60
C ALA A 189 5.67 -14.28 29.85
N HIS A 190 5.04 -13.53 28.95
CA HIS A 190 3.60 -13.28 28.93
C HIS A 190 3.09 -13.82 27.59
N VAL A 191 2.45 -15.00 27.62
CA VAL A 191 2.06 -15.76 26.43
C VAL A 191 0.55 -15.70 26.26
N PHE A 192 0.10 -15.29 25.07
CA PHE A 192 -1.30 -15.10 24.73
C PHE A 192 -1.65 -15.90 23.46
N PRO A 193 -2.13 -17.15 23.61
CA PRO A 193 -2.40 -18.03 22.47
C PRO A 193 -3.52 -17.54 21.54
N GLU A 194 -4.55 -16.89 22.08
CA GLU A 194 -5.68 -16.40 21.28
C GLU A 194 -5.24 -15.29 20.31
N GLU A 195 -4.35 -14.39 20.77
CA GLU A 195 -3.80 -13.31 19.96
C GLU A 195 -2.48 -13.68 19.25
N GLN A 196 -2.00 -14.92 19.41
CA GLN A 196 -0.74 -15.43 18.87
C GLN A 196 0.47 -14.50 19.11
N VAL A 197 0.58 -13.98 20.33
CA VAL A 197 1.65 -13.05 20.73
C VAL A 197 2.29 -13.47 22.04
N ALA A 198 3.61 -13.28 22.13
CA ALA A 198 4.37 -13.48 23.35
C ALA A 198 5.25 -12.25 23.64
N PHE A 199 5.10 -11.69 24.84
CA PHE A 199 6.01 -10.66 25.35
C PHE A 199 7.03 -11.30 26.28
N VAL A 200 8.29 -10.93 26.12
CA VAL A 200 9.37 -11.34 27.01
C VAL A 200 10.01 -10.10 27.62
N GLY A 201 9.92 -10.01 28.95
CA GLY A 201 10.62 -8.99 29.71
C GLY A 201 12.05 -9.45 30.02
N PHE A 202 13.05 -8.62 29.72
CA PHE A 202 14.44 -8.87 30.03
C PHE A 202 14.96 -7.85 31.04
N ASN A 203 15.71 -8.32 32.03
CA ASN A 203 16.45 -7.45 32.94
C ASN A 203 17.73 -6.93 32.26
N SER A 204 17.68 -5.73 31.70
CA SER A 204 18.88 -5.07 31.15
C SER A 204 19.83 -4.52 32.22
N CYS A 205 19.44 -4.60 33.50
CA CYS A 205 20.20 -4.15 34.66
C CYS A 205 20.91 -5.32 35.35
N PHE A 206 20.96 -6.50 34.72
CA PHE A 206 21.52 -7.74 35.28
C PHE A 206 22.88 -7.54 35.95
N MET A 207 23.75 -6.70 35.39
CA MET A 207 25.09 -6.46 35.94
C MET A 207 25.19 -5.22 36.85
N ASN A 208 24.11 -4.45 36.99
CA ASN A 208 24.16 -3.18 37.72
C ASN A 208 24.36 -3.38 39.22
N ASP A 209 25.30 -2.63 39.77
CA ASP A 209 25.56 -2.45 41.19
C ASP A 209 26.29 -1.12 41.43
N ARG A 210 26.44 -0.67 42.68
CA ARG A 210 27.06 0.63 43.03
C ARG A 210 28.47 0.88 42.48
N TYR A 211 29.14 -0.13 41.94
CA TYR A 211 30.47 -0.06 41.35
C TYR A 211 30.46 -0.32 39.83
N TRP A 212 29.35 -0.81 39.26
CA TRP A 212 29.20 -1.10 37.84
C TRP A 212 27.81 -0.69 37.33
N VAL A 213 27.76 0.31 36.45
CA VAL A 213 26.51 0.82 35.86
C VAL A 213 26.25 0.27 34.45
N GLY A 214 27.03 -0.71 34.00
CA GLY A 214 26.93 -1.18 32.62
C GLY A 214 25.65 -1.97 32.32
N ALA A 215 24.95 -1.59 31.25
CA ALA A 215 23.79 -2.26 30.70
C ALA A 215 24.17 -3.59 30.04
N ALA A 216 23.43 -4.64 30.34
CA ALA A 216 23.58 -5.94 29.70
C ALA A 216 22.31 -6.78 29.91
N ILE A 217 21.97 -7.60 28.92
CA ILE A 217 20.99 -8.68 29.09
C ILE A 217 21.78 -9.99 29.20
N SER A 218 21.42 -10.84 30.16
CA SER A 218 22.02 -12.18 30.24
C SER A 218 21.76 -12.97 28.96
N ARG A 219 22.84 -13.43 28.31
CA ARG A 219 22.75 -14.32 27.14
C ARG A 219 22.07 -15.64 27.46
N GLN A 220 22.27 -16.13 28.69
CA GLN A 220 21.56 -17.33 29.16
C GLN A 220 20.07 -17.06 29.30
N SER A 221 19.66 -15.86 29.72
CA SER A 221 18.25 -15.48 29.80
C SER A 221 17.62 -15.39 28.40
N ILE A 222 18.32 -14.85 27.41
CA ILE A 222 17.87 -14.86 26.00
C ILE A 222 17.72 -16.30 25.51
N ALA A 223 18.71 -17.16 25.73
CA ALA A 223 18.67 -18.56 25.31
C ALA A 223 17.54 -19.35 25.98
N HIS A 224 17.36 -19.21 27.29
CA HIS A 224 16.28 -19.85 28.04
C HIS A 224 14.91 -19.35 27.59
N ALA A 225 14.74 -18.05 27.41
CA ALA A 225 13.51 -17.47 26.88
C ALA A 225 13.19 -18.02 25.49
N THR A 226 14.20 -18.13 24.62
CA THR A 226 14.04 -18.64 23.25
C THR A 226 13.59 -20.10 23.25
N ASN A 227 14.23 -20.95 24.04
CA ASN A 227 13.84 -22.36 24.18
C ASN A 227 12.40 -22.49 24.71
N TYR A 228 12.05 -21.69 25.72
CA TYR A 228 10.71 -21.65 26.29
C TYR A 228 9.65 -21.22 25.26
N LEU A 229 9.95 -20.21 24.43
CA LEU A 229 9.04 -19.77 23.37
C LEU A 229 8.93 -20.80 22.24
N HIS A 230 9.98 -21.54 21.90
CA HIS A 230 9.86 -22.64 20.94
C HIS A 230 8.94 -23.75 21.44
N GLU A 231 8.92 -24.01 22.75
CA GLU A 231 8.06 -25.04 23.33
C GLU A 231 6.60 -24.58 23.48
N HIS A 232 6.38 -23.30 23.81
CA HIS A 232 5.07 -22.82 24.27
C HIS A 232 4.43 -21.73 23.40
N ALA A 233 5.14 -21.16 22.44
CA ALA A 233 4.70 -20.02 21.62
C ALA A 233 5.32 -20.08 20.21
N ASP A 234 5.43 -21.27 19.63
CA ASP A 234 5.98 -21.41 18.29
C ASP A 234 5.09 -20.71 17.24
N GLY A 235 5.73 -20.01 16.30
CA GLY A 235 5.03 -19.19 15.30
C GLY A 235 4.37 -17.90 15.81
N PHE A 236 4.44 -17.59 17.10
CA PHE A 236 3.83 -16.35 17.64
C PHE A 236 4.67 -15.11 17.31
N LEU A 237 4.02 -13.94 17.29
CA LEU A 237 4.73 -12.66 17.29
C LEU A 237 5.50 -12.50 18.61
N ARG A 238 6.83 -12.47 18.53
CA ARG A 238 7.73 -12.35 19.69
C ARG A 238 8.13 -10.89 19.90
N ILE A 239 7.80 -10.36 21.08
CA ILE A 239 8.07 -8.98 21.48
C ILE A 239 9.02 -8.97 22.68
N ALA A 240 10.15 -8.29 22.55
CA ALA A 240 11.11 -8.11 23.64
C ALA A 240 10.87 -6.76 24.34
N VAL A 241 10.96 -6.74 25.67
CA VAL A 241 10.85 -5.53 26.47
C VAL A 241 12.07 -5.46 27.41
N TRP A 242 12.75 -4.33 27.46
CA TRP A 242 13.88 -4.08 28.36
C TRP A 242 13.96 -2.58 28.69
N HIS A 243 14.93 -2.14 29.50
CA HIS A 243 15.03 -0.73 29.90
C HIS A 243 16.09 0.07 29.13
N HIS A 244 17.36 -0.33 29.19
CA HIS A 244 18.47 0.46 28.66
C HIS A 244 18.37 0.73 27.15
N GLY A 245 18.82 1.92 26.73
CA GLY A 245 18.87 2.29 25.32
C GLY A 245 19.88 1.46 24.53
N VAL A 246 19.82 1.55 23.20
CA VAL A 246 20.79 0.92 22.30
C VAL A 246 21.77 1.97 21.78
N HIS A 247 23.06 1.65 21.76
CA HIS A 247 24.08 2.50 21.14
C HIS A 247 25.08 1.67 20.33
N THR A 248 25.64 2.28 19.29
CA THR A 248 26.62 1.62 18.42
C THR A 248 28.01 1.58 19.04
N ASP A 249 28.32 2.51 19.94
CA ASP A 249 29.66 2.66 20.51
C ASP A 249 29.79 1.86 21.81
N SER A 250 30.77 0.95 21.85
CA SER A 250 31.09 0.11 23.01
C SER A 250 31.63 0.89 24.21
N TYR A 251 31.86 2.21 24.07
CA TYR A 251 32.42 3.07 25.11
C TYR A 251 31.38 3.66 26.07
N ARG A 252 30.08 3.48 25.80
CA ARG A 252 29.01 3.88 26.71
C ARG A 252 28.51 2.66 27.49
N PRO A 253 29.02 2.39 28.70
CA PRO A 253 28.62 1.21 29.44
C PRO A 253 27.11 1.19 29.74
N ASP A 254 26.46 2.34 29.86
CA ASP A 254 25.04 2.50 30.21
C ASP A 254 24.03 2.16 29.07
N TYR A 255 24.52 1.65 27.92
CA TYR A 255 23.70 1.31 26.76
C TYR A 255 23.96 -0.14 26.33
N LEU A 256 22.92 -0.81 25.84
CA LEU A 256 23.08 -2.10 25.18
C LEU A 256 23.85 -1.93 23.87
N ASN A 257 24.69 -2.92 23.59
CA ASN A 257 25.50 -2.94 22.37
C ASN A 257 24.82 -3.75 21.26
N GLN A 258 25.43 -3.76 20.08
CA GLN A 258 24.95 -4.50 18.92
C GLN A 258 24.89 -6.02 19.14
N ALA A 259 25.79 -6.62 19.92
CA ALA A 259 25.78 -8.07 20.14
C ALA A 259 24.50 -8.50 20.89
N ASP A 260 24.09 -7.76 21.92
CA ASP A 260 22.88 -8.06 22.70
C ASP A 260 21.61 -8.00 21.83
N ILE A 261 21.52 -6.99 20.97
CA ILE A 261 20.39 -6.85 20.03
C ILE A 261 20.43 -7.91 18.93
N GLY A 262 21.62 -8.24 18.43
CA GLY A 262 21.79 -9.32 17.44
C GLY A 262 21.28 -10.67 17.95
N GLU A 263 21.52 -10.99 19.22
CA GLU A 263 21.02 -12.22 19.85
C GLU A 263 19.48 -12.26 19.94
N LEU A 264 18.83 -11.13 20.27
CA LEU A 264 17.36 -11.04 20.24
C LEU A 264 16.81 -11.26 18.83
N ILE A 265 17.44 -10.65 17.82
CA ILE A 265 17.01 -10.80 16.42
C ILE A 265 17.12 -12.25 15.96
N ILE A 266 18.26 -12.90 16.21
CA ILE A 266 18.49 -14.32 15.85
C ILE A 266 17.51 -15.24 16.58
N SER A 267 17.11 -14.87 17.80
CA SER A 267 16.11 -15.58 18.62
C SER A 267 14.67 -15.39 18.13
N GLY A 268 14.46 -14.67 17.02
CA GLY A 268 13.17 -14.53 16.36
C GLY A 268 12.27 -13.43 16.92
N PHE A 269 12.80 -12.53 17.76
CA PHE A 269 12.06 -11.34 18.17
C PHE A 269 11.91 -10.37 16.99
N GLN A 270 10.74 -9.71 16.88
CA GLN A 270 10.40 -8.82 15.76
C GLN A 270 10.14 -7.38 16.20
N VAL A 271 9.77 -7.17 17.46
CA VAL A 271 9.54 -5.84 18.03
C VAL A 271 10.24 -5.75 19.39
N GLY A 272 10.93 -4.64 19.63
CA GLY A 272 11.58 -4.31 20.89
C GLY A 272 11.02 -3.03 21.49
N PHE A 273 10.66 -3.05 22.78
CA PHE A 273 10.27 -1.85 23.53
C PHE A 273 11.30 -1.52 24.60
N HIS A 274 11.77 -0.26 24.65
CA HIS A 274 12.71 0.18 25.69
C HIS A 274 12.53 1.63 26.17
N GLY A 275 13.28 1.97 27.23
CA GLY A 275 13.29 3.26 27.91
C GLY A 275 14.68 3.93 27.93
N HIS A 276 15.05 4.54 29.06
CA HIS A 276 16.37 5.07 29.43
C HIS A 276 16.87 6.29 28.63
N THR A 277 16.50 6.44 27.36
CA THR A 277 16.93 7.58 26.54
C THR A 277 16.16 8.87 26.84
N HIS A 278 15.06 8.77 27.60
CA HIS A 278 14.09 9.85 27.86
C HIS A 278 13.60 10.56 26.59
N LYS A 279 13.71 9.90 25.43
CA LYS A 279 13.35 10.42 24.12
C LYS A 279 12.72 9.29 23.32
N ALA A 280 11.51 9.53 22.83
CA ALA A 280 10.85 8.62 21.92
C ALA A 280 11.57 8.59 20.57
N SER A 281 11.93 7.39 20.14
CA SER A 281 12.40 7.06 18.82
C SER A 281 11.73 5.76 18.38
N SER A 282 11.58 5.61 17.08
CA SER A 282 11.20 4.31 16.51
C SER A 282 11.99 4.13 15.24
N GLU A 283 12.71 3.01 15.19
CA GLU A 283 13.73 2.73 14.19
C GLU A 283 13.67 1.25 13.84
N GLN A 284 13.88 0.95 12.56
CA GLN A 284 14.04 -0.41 12.05
C GLN A 284 15.54 -0.66 11.91
N LEU A 285 16.04 -1.76 12.46
CA LEU A 285 17.49 -2.00 12.52
C LEU A 285 18.02 -2.70 11.26
N ASP A 286 18.46 -1.91 10.29
CA ASP A 286 18.82 -2.39 8.94
C ASP A 286 20.21 -3.06 8.83
N TRP A 287 21.00 -3.11 9.91
CA TRP A 287 22.40 -3.59 9.86
C TRP A 287 22.54 -5.12 10.05
N LEU A 288 21.52 -5.80 10.60
CA LEU A 288 21.51 -7.26 10.77
C LEU A 288 20.31 -7.92 10.09
N THR A 289 19.09 -7.41 10.35
CA THR A 289 17.87 -7.84 9.65
C THR A 289 16.83 -6.71 9.62
N ASP A 290 16.14 -6.54 8.50
CA ASP A 290 15.04 -5.58 8.39
C ASP A 290 13.75 -6.05 9.11
N ARG A 291 13.81 -7.01 10.05
CA ARG A 291 12.61 -7.58 10.70
C ARG A 291 12.40 -7.12 12.14
N PHE A 292 13.31 -6.31 12.67
CA PHE A 292 13.26 -5.88 14.07
C PHE A 292 12.99 -4.38 14.18
N VAL A 293 11.80 -4.04 14.70
CA VAL A 293 11.40 -2.67 14.98
C VAL A 293 11.66 -2.37 16.45
N ILE A 294 12.50 -1.38 16.71
CA ILE A 294 12.74 -0.88 18.07
C ILE A 294 11.88 0.36 18.29
N VAL A 295 11.16 0.36 19.40
CA VAL A 295 10.32 1.47 19.85
C VAL A 295 10.81 1.91 21.23
N SER A 296 11.37 3.10 21.31
CA SER A 296 11.62 3.78 22.57
C SER A 296 10.51 4.78 22.85
N THR A 297 10.17 4.94 24.12
CA THR A 297 9.36 6.08 24.57
C THR A 297 10.20 6.97 25.47
N GLY A 298 9.90 8.26 25.47
CA GLY A 298 10.45 9.15 26.48
C GLY A 298 9.76 8.95 27.84
N SER A 299 10.15 9.77 28.80
CA SER A 299 9.70 9.61 30.18
C SER A 299 8.38 10.30 30.48
N VAL A 300 7.56 9.66 31.32
CA VAL A 300 6.34 10.26 31.86
C VAL A 300 6.63 11.04 33.16
N GLY A 301 7.55 10.56 34.01
CA GLY A 301 7.80 11.12 35.35
C GLY A 301 9.07 11.96 35.51
N ALA A 302 10.10 11.73 34.70
CA ALA A 302 11.44 12.28 34.91
C ALA A 302 11.50 13.80 34.96
N ASN A 303 12.37 14.29 35.83
CA ASN A 303 12.69 15.71 35.98
C ASN A 303 13.44 16.24 34.74
N GLN A 304 13.43 17.56 34.53
CA GLN A 304 14.10 18.18 33.36
C GLN A 304 15.59 17.85 33.30
N HIS A 305 16.28 17.72 34.44
CA HIS A 305 17.72 17.41 34.49
C HIS A 305 18.06 15.96 34.10
N HIS A 306 17.08 15.06 34.07
CA HIS A 306 17.23 13.67 33.63
C HIS A 306 16.77 13.49 32.17
N ARG A 307 16.28 14.56 31.51
CA ARG A 307 15.79 14.52 30.11
C ARG A 307 16.75 15.28 29.18
N PRO A 308 16.87 14.88 27.91
CA PRO A 308 17.57 15.67 26.90
C PRO A 308 17.01 17.10 26.79
N ASP A 309 17.88 18.05 26.48
CA ASP A 309 17.49 19.46 26.31
C ASP A 309 16.35 19.59 25.30
N ALA A 310 15.36 20.41 25.65
CA ALA A 310 14.16 20.69 24.85
C ALA A 310 13.24 19.48 24.54
N VAL A 311 13.42 18.32 25.20
CA VAL A 311 12.50 17.17 25.08
C VAL A 311 11.50 17.15 26.24
N GLY A 312 10.22 17.22 25.91
CA GLY A 312 9.10 17.13 26.86
C GLY A 312 8.91 15.75 27.49
N ARG A 313 7.99 15.65 28.47
CA ARG A 313 7.50 14.33 28.94
C ARG A 313 6.74 13.65 27.79
N GLN A 314 6.92 12.35 27.61
CA GLN A 314 6.43 11.60 26.45
C GLN A 314 5.80 10.27 26.85
N PHE A 315 4.86 9.80 26.03
CA PHE A 315 4.42 8.40 26.00
C PHE A 315 4.15 8.00 24.56
N SER A 316 4.08 6.71 24.27
CA SER A 316 3.77 6.23 22.92
C SER A 316 2.59 5.25 22.89
N ILE A 317 1.91 5.21 21.74
CA ILE A 317 0.89 4.22 21.42
C ILE A 317 1.38 3.47 20.19
N ALA A 318 1.63 2.17 20.34
CA ALA A 318 1.96 1.28 19.23
C ALA A 318 0.70 0.52 18.78
N ARG A 319 0.45 0.44 17.48
CA ARG A 319 -0.51 -0.50 16.89
C ARG A 319 0.29 -1.50 16.08
N LEU A 320 0.26 -2.76 16.50
CA LEU A 320 0.88 -3.85 15.76
C LEU A 320 -0.20 -4.58 14.97
N TYR A 321 0.07 -4.73 13.69
CA TYR A 321 -0.66 -5.55 12.73
C TYR A 321 0.26 -6.73 12.33
N PRO A 322 -0.26 -7.82 11.73
CA PRO A 322 0.55 -8.99 11.40
C PRO A 322 1.84 -8.70 10.64
N HIS A 323 1.84 -7.62 9.84
CA HIS A 323 2.94 -7.27 8.95
C HIS A 323 3.41 -5.82 9.09
N GLN A 324 2.88 -5.05 10.03
CA GLN A 324 3.20 -3.64 10.18
C GLN A 324 3.15 -3.18 11.64
N ALA A 325 4.03 -2.25 11.99
CA ALA A 325 4.01 -1.55 13.27
C ALA A 325 3.76 -0.06 13.03
N TYR A 326 2.73 0.49 13.67
CA TYR A 326 2.42 1.91 13.65
C TYR A 326 2.69 2.50 15.02
N VAL A 327 3.57 3.50 15.10
CA VAL A 327 3.98 4.12 16.36
C VAL A 327 3.57 5.58 16.38
N GLN A 328 2.81 5.95 17.41
CA GLN A 328 2.35 7.29 17.66
C GLN A 328 2.91 7.83 18.98
N VAL A 329 3.70 8.90 18.91
CA VAL A 329 4.28 9.56 20.09
C VAL A 329 3.41 10.75 20.52
N TYR A 330 3.24 10.91 21.82
CA TYR A 330 2.65 12.08 22.46
C TYR A 330 3.71 12.79 23.29
N GLU A 331 3.82 14.11 23.15
CA GLU A 331 4.79 14.91 23.88
C GLU A 331 4.14 16.14 24.51
N ARG A 332 4.53 16.42 25.75
CA ARG A 332 4.17 17.65 26.46
C ARG A 332 5.21 18.75 26.19
N SER A 333 4.83 19.76 25.41
CA SER A 333 5.67 20.93 25.15
C SER A 333 5.76 21.83 26.39
N GLY A 334 6.94 22.43 26.64
CA GLY A 334 7.28 23.13 27.89
C GLY A 334 6.30 24.23 28.37
N ASP A 335 5.63 24.93 27.45
CA ASP A 335 4.72 26.04 27.80
C ASP A 335 3.25 25.63 28.00
N VAL A 336 2.86 24.42 27.57
CA VAL A 336 1.47 23.97 27.62
C VAL A 336 1.40 22.70 28.46
N MET A 337 0.56 22.70 29.51
CA MET A 337 0.31 21.54 30.37
C MET A 337 -0.40 20.36 29.63
N ALA A 338 -0.44 20.38 28.30
CA ALA A 338 -1.15 19.42 27.47
C ALA A 338 -0.19 18.66 26.55
N TYR A 339 -0.40 17.35 26.45
CA TYR A 339 0.29 16.51 25.47
C TYR A 339 -0.28 16.77 24.07
N SER A 340 0.63 16.91 23.11
CA SER A 340 0.34 17.03 21.69
C SER A 340 0.75 15.77 20.96
N ARG A 341 0.00 15.40 19.93
CA ARG A 341 0.29 14.26 19.06
C ARG A 341 1.42 14.67 18.11
N LYS A 342 2.53 13.92 18.11
CA LYS A 342 3.61 14.09 17.11
C LYS A 342 3.27 13.33 15.83
N ARG A 343 4.09 13.45 14.79
CA ARG A 343 3.88 12.69 13.55
C ARG A 343 4.07 11.19 13.80
N ALA A 344 3.16 10.37 13.29
CA ALA A 344 3.27 8.92 13.40
C ALA A 344 4.31 8.35 12.43
N ARG A 345 4.78 7.14 12.72
CA ARG A 345 5.63 6.35 11.83
C ARG A 345 5.03 4.96 11.61
N THR A 346 5.14 4.47 10.38
CA THR A 346 4.67 3.13 9.97
C THR A 346 5.87 2.32 9.50
N PHE A 347 6.03 1.12 10.03
CA PHE A 347 7.13 0.20 9.72
C PHE A 347 6.57 -1.12 9.16
N SER A 348 7.25 -1.71 8.19
CA SER A 348 6.92 -3.06 7.69
C SER A 348 7.67 -4.12 8.51
N LEU A 349 6.99 -5.22 8.84
CA LEU A 349 7.53 -6.37 9.56
C LEU A 349 7.88 -7.55 8.61
N LEU A 350 7.79 -7.36 7.29
CA LEU A 350 8.06 -8.40 6.27
C LEU A 350 9.51 -8.40 5.71
N SER A 351 9.88 -9.51 5.07
CA SER A 351 11.19 -9.88 4.50
C SER A 351 11.70 -8.93 3.37
N PRO A 352 13.01 -8.93 3.03
CA PRO A 352 13.73 -7.80 2.41
C PRO A 352 13.64 -7.70 0.88
N THR A 353 12.70 -8.36 0.21
CA THR A 353 12.53 -8.22 -1.27
C THR A 353 12.13 -6.80 -1.69
N GLU A 354 11.78 -5.95 -0.73
CA GLU A 354 11.29 -4.60 -0.95
C GLU A 354 12.18 -3.57 -0.24
N LYS A 355 13.45 -3.50 -0.64
CA LYS A 355 14.41 -2.47 -0.14
C LYS A 355 13.99 -1.04 -0.50
N ASP A 356 13.14 -0.89 -1.50
CA ASP A 356 12.77 0.41 -2.03
C ASP A 356 11.67 1.10 -1.19
N HIS A 357 10.68 0.40 -0.64
CA HIS A 357 9.46 1.06 -0.16
C HIS A 357 9.56 1.75 1.21
N ARG A 358 10.75 1.77 1.83
CA ARG A 358 10.96 1.87 3.29
C ARG A 358 10.82 3.26 3.90
N GLU A 359 11.00 4.31 3.11
CA GLU A 359 10.87 5.68 3.60
C GLU A 359 9.59 6.37 3.11
N VAL A 360 8.76 5.64 2.35
CA VAL A 360 7.51 6.17 1.82
C VAL A 360 6.37 5.68 2.69
N THR A 361 5.61 6.57 3.32
CA THR A 361 4.51 6.18 4.21
C THR A 361 3.31 7.12 4.10
N ALA A 362 2.11 6.64 4.39
CA ALA A 362 0.92 7.48 4.56
C ALA A 362 0.07 7.06 5.77
N ASP A 363 -0.72 7.96 6.35
CA ASP A 363 -1.80 7.56 7.27
C ASP A 363 -2.99 7.02 6.45
N LEU A 364 -3.51 7.80 5.50
CA LEU A 364 -4.60 7.39 4.61
C LEU A 364 -4.11 7.34 3.15
N HIS A 365 -4.52 6.30 2.44
CA HIS A 365 -4.50 6.23 0.98
C HIS A 365 -5.92 5.97 0.50
N ARG A 366 -6.55 6.93 -0.16
CA ARG A 366 -7.90 6.79 -0.71
C ARG A 366 -7.87 6.86 -2.23
N ARG A 367 -8.65 6.00 -2.88
CA ARG A 367 -8.93 6.04 -4.32
C ARG A 367 -10.41 5.95 -4.58
N ASP A 368 -10.97 6.98 -5.19
CA ASP A 368 -12.37 7.03 -5.59
C ASP A 368 -12.49 6.88 -7.11
N TYR A 369 -12.92 5.70 -7.55
CA TYR A 369 -13.17 5.36 -8.95
C TYR A 369 -14.59 5.78 -9.33
N THR A 370 -14.74 6.55 -10.41
CA THR A 370 -16.01 6.87 -11.05
C THR A 370 -16.06 6.21 -12.43
N ILE A 371 -16.87 5.17 -12.57
CA ILE A 371 -17.08 4.40 -13.79
C ILE A 371 -18.30 4.96 -14.53
N LYS A 372 -18.15 5.24 -15.82
CA LYS A 372 -19.20 5.80 -16.67
C LYS A 372 -19.72 4.83 -17.72
N ALA A 373 -20.97 5.02 -18.14
CA ALA A 373 -21.63 4.17 -19.14
C ALA A 373 -20.97 4.22 -20.54
N ASN A 374 -20.13 5.23 -20.80
CA ASN A 374 -19.30 5.31 -22.00
C ASN A 374 -17.92 4.62 -21.85
N GLY A 375 -17.74 3.79 -20.81
CA GLY A 375 -16.52 3.01 -20.56
C GLY A 375 -15.33 3.83 -20.08
N THR A 376 -15.54 5.10 -19.71
CA THR A 376 -14.50 5.93 -19.09
C THR A 376 -14.49 5.76 -17.57
N VAL A 377 -13.30 5.81 -16.99
CA VAL A 377 -13.08 5.75 -15.55
C VAL A 377 -12.24 6.95 -15.14
N THR A 378 -12.68 7.67 -14.12
CA THR A 378 -11.90 8.71 -13.45
C THR A 378 -11.54 8.22 -12.04
N VAL A 379 -10.32 8.45 -11.59
CA VAL A 379 -9.84 8.06 -10.26
C VAL A 379 -9.33 9.30 -9.55
N ASP A 380 -9.98 9.66 -8.46
CA ASP A 380 -9.52 10.69 -7.54
C ASP A 380 -8.70 10.02 -6.43
N VAL A 381 -7.51 10.55 -6.13
CA VAL A 381 -6.59 9.99 -5.13
C VAL A 381 -6.30 11.02 -4.05
N GLU A 382 -6.34 10.57 -2.80
CA GLU A 382 -6.02 11.37 -1.61
C GLU A 382 -5.03 10.60 -0.74
N LEU A 383 -3.90 11.23 -0.40
CA LEU A 383 -2.92 10.73 0.56
C LEU A 383 -2.78 11.71 1.73
N THR A 384 -2.89 11.23 2.97
CA THR A 384 -2.69 12.05 4.17
C THR A 384 -1.49 11.58 5.00
N GLU A 385 -0.87 12.52 5.72
CA GLU A 385 0.42 12.37 6.40
C GLU A 385 1.53 11.77 5.50
N PHE A 386 1.45 11.99 4.19
CA PHE A 386 2.33 11.36 3.23
C PHE A 386 3.80 11.78 3.42
N GLN A 387 4.71 10.81 3.32
CA GLN A 387 6.16 11.00 3.39
C GLN A 387 6.78 10.28 2.21
N SER A 388 7.72 10.95 1.54
CA SER A 388 8.59 10.33 0.55
C SER A 388 9.88 11.16 0.46
N PRO A 389 11.05 10.64 0.89
CA PRO A 389 12.32 11.34 0.73
C PRO A 389 12.94 11.16 -0.67
N ARG A 390 12.34 10.31 -1.49
CA ARG A 390 12.78 9.98 -2.85
C ARG A 390 11.60 10.01 -3.83
N PRO A 391 11.84 10.00 -5.15
CA PRO A 391 10.77 9.90 -6.12
C PRO A 391 9.98 8.59 -5.98
N VAL A 392 8.67 8.64 -6.14
CA VAL A 392 7.79 7.47 -6.00
C VAL A 392 6.71 7.44 -7.08
N VAL A 393 6.51 6.27 -7.68
CA VAL A 393 5.44 6.03 -8.65
C VAL A 393 4.14 5.80 -7.90
N LEU A 394 3.18 6.72 -8.04
CA LEU A 394 1.89 6.68 -7.35
C LEU A 394 0.78 6.05 -8.19
N ALA A 395 0.92 6.02 -9.51
CA ALA A 395 0.00 5.32 -10.41
C ALA A 395 0.68 4.98 -11.74
N GLU A 396 0.31 3.83 -12.31
CA GLU A 396 0.62 3.44 -13.69
C GLU A 396 -0.71 3.17 -14.41
N VAL A 397 -0.93 3.85 -15.53
CA VAL A 397 -2.18 3.78 -16.29
C VAL A 397 -1.86 3.39 -17.73
N PRO A 398 -2.21 2.18 -18.18
CA PRO A 398 -2.01 1.78 -19.56
C PRO A 398 -2.97 2.56 -20.49
N PRO A 399 -2.60 2.77 -21.76
CA PRO A 399 -3.45 3.49 -22.71
C PRO A 399 -4.76 2.71 -22.99
N PRO A 400 -5.88 3.42 -23.27
CA PRO A 400 -5.97 4.87 -23.49
C PRO A 400 -6.20 5.68 -22.21
N VAL A 401 -5.30 6.63 -21.91
CA VAL A 401 -5.38 7.52 -20.73
C VAL A 401 -6.15 8.80 -21.10
N LEU A 402 -7.03 9.25 -20.21
CA LEU A 402 -7.70 10.55 -20.32
C LEU A 402 -6.78 11.59 -19.66
N GLU A 403 -6.21 12.51 -20.42
CA GLU A 403 -5.44 13.62 -19.85
C GLU A 403 -6.40 14.58 -19.14
N ASP A 404 -6.42 14.48 -17.82
CA ASP A 404 -6.82 15.52 -16.86
C ASP A 404 -6.08 15.16 -15.57
N ALA A 405 -4.76 15.37 -15.55
CA ALA A 405 -4.05 15.45 -14.30
C ALA A 405 -4.10 16.92 -13.90
N ASP A 406 -4.88 17.23 -12.88
CA ASP A 406 -4.77 18.53 -12.23
C ASP A 406 -3.29 18.74 -11.89
N ASN A 407 -2.71 19.88 -12.28
CA ASN A 407 -1.27 20.16 -12.14
C ASN A 407 -0.94 20.46 -10.67
N SER A 408 -1.15 19.48 -9.79
CA SER A 408 -0.68 19.51 -8.41
C SER A 408 0.85 19.67 -8.44
N PRO A 409 1.42 20.62 -7.69
CA PRO A 409 2.86 20.86 -7.71
C PRO A 409 3.64 19.60 -7.32
N GLY A 410 4.71 19.28 -8.04
CA GLY A 410 5.67 18.21 -7.67
C GLY A 410 5.52 16.87 -8.40
N PHE A 411 4.55 16.75 -9.30
CA PHE A 411 4.42 15.58 -10.17
C PHE A 411 5.28 15.72 -11.43
N GLU A 412 5.98 14.66 -11.79
CA GLU A 412 6.43 14.44 -13.16
C GLU A 412 5.59 13.32 -13.78
N ILE A 413 4.86 13.67 -14.84
CA ILE A 413 4.08 12.72 -15.62
C ILE A 413 4.95 12.28 -16.80
N ARG A 414 5.38 11.02 -16.79
CA ARG A 414 6.17 10.43 -17.87
C ARG A 414 5.38 9.36 -18.60
N ARG A 415 5.37 9.44 -19.93
CA ARG A 415 4.89 8.36 -20.80
C ARG A 415 6.05 7.43 -21.13
N THR A 416 5.88 6.13 -20.92
CA THR A 416 6.87 5.14 -21.35
C THR A 416 6.86 5.02 -22.89
N PRO A 417 8.02 5.15 -23.55
CA PRO A 417 8.08 5.13 -25.02
C PRO A 417 7.68 3.79 -25.67
N GLN A 418 7.77 2.68 -24.94
CA GLN A 418 7.60 1.32 -25.48
C GLN A 418 6.14 0.86 -25.57
N ASP A 419 5.32 1.15 -24.55
CA ASP A 419 3.95 0.64 -24.40
C ASP A 419 2.90 1.77 -24.27
N GLY A 420 3.32 3.03 -24.16
CA GLY A 420 2.44 4.18 -24.01
C GLY A 420 1.79 4.32 -22.63
N THR A 421 2.24 3.53 -21.63
CA THR A 421 1.78 3.62 -20.24
C THR A 421 2.16 4.99 -19.63
N VAL A 422 1.21 5.62 -18.95
CA VAL A 422 1.44 6.87 -18.22
C VAL A 422 1.82 6.55 -16.78
N ARG A 423 3.01 7.00 -16.36
CA ARG A 423 3.50 6.90 -14.99
C ARG A 423 3.40 8.24 -14.29
N PHE A 424 2.69 8.25 -13.16
CA PHE A 424 2.56 9.39 -12.28
C PHE A 424 3.61 9.28 -11.19
N THR A 425 4.71 10.02 -11.32
CA THR A 425 5.83 9.98 -10.36
C THR A 425 5.83 11.27 -9.56
N LEU A 426 5.71 11.16 -8.24
CA LEU A 426 5.91 12.31 -7.37
C LEU A 426 7.40 12.43 -7.05
N TYR A 427 7.99 13.59 -7.32
CA TYR A 427 9.35 13.91 -6.93
C TYR A 427 9.32 14.68 -5.60
N PRO A 428 10.27 14.41 -4.69
CA PRO A 428 10.34 15.13 -3.43
C PRO A 428 10.56 16.62 -3.71
N LEU A 429 9.54 17.44 -3.46
CA LEU A 429 9.67 18.89 -3.43
C LEU A 429 10.37 19.32 -2.14
N GLU A 430 11.06 20.45 -2.18
CA GLU A 430 11.57 21.13 -0.97
C GLU A 430 10.45 21.40 0.05
N TYR A 431 9.22 21.53 -0.44
CA TYR A 431 7.97 21.52 0.34
C TYR A 431 7.40 20.10 0.33
N ARG A 432 7.55 19.32 1.41
CA ARG A 432 6.94 17.97 1.52
C ARG A 432 5.45 18.12 1.87
N PRO A 433 4.49 17.93 0.94
CA PRO A 433 3.09 18.06 1.29
C PRO A 433 2.67 16.87 2.17
N ASN A 434 2.20 17.16 3.39
CA ASN A 434 1.60 16.13 4.26
C ASN A 434 0.22 15.68 3.73
N HIS A 435 -0.36 16.39 2.76
CA HIS A 435 -1.64 16.06 2.15
C HIS A 435 -1.51 16.25 0.64
N LEU A 436 -1.73 15.17 -0.12
CA LEU A 436 -1.63 15.15 -1.58
C LEU A 436 -2.96 14.71 -2.18
N THR A 437 -3.46 15.48 -3.14
CA THR A 437 -4.64 15.11 -3.94
C THR A 437 -4.34 15.28 -5.42
N TRP A 438 -4.79 14.33 -6.23
CA TRP A 438 -4.74 14.41 -7.69
C TRP A 438 -5.77 13.47 -8.30
N SER A 439 -6.04 13.64 -9.59
CA SER A 439 -6.93 12.77 -10.34
C SER A 439 -6.28 12.31 -11.64
N TYR A 440 -6.74 11.18 -12.16
CA TYR A 440 -6.39 10.69 -13.49
C TYR A 440 -7.55 9.90 -14.08
N GLY A 441 -7.62 9.81 -15.40
CA GLY A 441 -8.65 9.02 -16.07
C GLY A 441 -8.10 8.02 -17.06
N ALA A 442 -8.87 6.97 -17.33
CA ALA A 442 -8.62 6.00 -18.38
C ALA A 442 -9.92 5.73 -19.15
N ALA A 443 -9.79 5.63 -20.46
CA ALA A 443 -10.84 5.16 -21.33
C ALA A 443 -10.74 3.64 -21.49
N ASN A 444 -11.88 2.99 -21.75
CA ASN A 444 -11.93 1.57 -22.02
C ASN A 444 -11.31 0.70 -20.90
N ALA A 445 -11.34 1.15 -19.64
CA ALA A 445 -10.57 0.51 -18.56
C ALA A 445 -11.27 -0.73 -17.97
N ILE A 446 -12.60 -0.79 -18.06
CA ILE A 446 -13.43 -1.83 -17.44
C ILE A 446 -14.51 -2.30 -18.44
N PRO A 447 -14.75 -3.63 -18.56
CA PRO A 447 -15.92 -4.15 -19.27
C PRO A 447 -17.22 -3.79 -18.53
N LEU A 448 -18.30 -3.49 -19.26
CA LEU A 448 -19.56 -3.01 -18.66
C LEU A 448 -20.65 -4.09 -18.59
N ASN A 449 -20.46 -5.21 -19.29
CA ASN A 449 -21.39 -6.34 -19.32
C ASN A 449 -20.61 -7.67 -19.46
N ARG A 450 -21.30 -8.80 -19.26
CA ARG A 450 -20.66 -10.14 -19.27
C ARG A 450 -20.09 -10.52 -20.63
N ALA A 451 -20.73 -10.12 -21.74
CA ALA A 451 -20.26 -10.39 -23.10
C ALA A 451 -18.91 -9.70 -23.41
N GLU A 452 -18.59 -8.59 -22.73
CA GLU A 452 -17.31 -7.88 -22.90
C GLU A 452 -16.15 -8.50 -22.13
N VAL A 453 -16.41 -9.26 -21.05
CA VAL A 453 -15.35 -9.79 -20.16
C VAL A 453 -14.28 -10.59 -20.93
N PRO A 454 -14.63 -11.53 -21.83
CA PRO A 454 -13.62 -12.29 -22.60
C PRO A 454 -12.81 -11.43 -23.59
N LEU A 455 -13.38 -10.33 -24.08
CA LEU A 455 -12.73 -9.41 -25.03
C LEU A 455 -11.58 -8.61 -24.37
N TYR A 456 -11.62 -8.50 -23.05
CA TYR A 456 -10.65 -7.80 -22.23
C TYR A 456 -9.50 -8.69 -21.75
N GLU A 457 -9.77 -9.96 -21.45
CA GLU A 457 -8.76 -10.93 -20.98
C GLU A 457 -7.63 -11.14 -21.99
N ALA A 458 -7.93 -11.12 -23.30
CA ALA A 458 -6.95 -11.26 -24.37
C ALA A 458 -5.94 -10.09 -24.45
N ASN A 459 -6.34 -8.89 -23.98
CA ASN A 459 -5.56 -7.66 -24.03
C ASN A 459 -4.80 -7.36 -22.71
N LEU A 460 -5.21 -7.97 -21.60
CA LEU A 460 -4.64 -7.73 -20.26
C LEU A 460 -3.58 -8.77 -19.85
N ARG A 461 -2.66 -9.11 -20.77
CA ARG A 461 -1.63 -10.16 -20.58
C ARG A 461 -0.78 -10.03 -19.29
N HIS A 462 -0.69 -8.84 -18.69
CA HIS A 462 0.07 -8.57 -17.46
C HIS A 462 -0.72 -8.71 -16.15
N ARG A 463 -1.98 -9.16 -16.20
CA ARG A 463 -2.88 -9.32 -15.04
C ARG A 463 -3.44 -10.75 -14.92
N ARG A 464 -2.61 -11.76 -15.18
CA ARG A 464 -3.03 -13.16 -15.00
C ARG A 464 -3.22 -13.47 -13.51
N SER A 465 -4.48 -13.41 -13.08
CA SER A 465 -5.00 -14.15 -11.93
C SER A 465 -5.63 -15.43 -12.49
N PRO A 466 -5.14 -16.64 -12.16
CA PRO A 466 -5.63 -17.90 -12.71
C PRO A 466 -7.16 -18.10 -12.55
N ASP A 467 -7.73 -17.50 -11.51
CA ASP A 467 -9.16 -17.61 -11.16
C ASP A 467 -10.07 -16.66 -11.94
N ALA A 468 -9.56 -15.55 -12.47
CA ALA A 468 -10.38 -14.54 -13.18
C ALA A 468 -11.10 -15.13 -14.41
N SER A 469 -10.42 -16.01 -15.14
CA SER A 469 -10.92 -16.61 -16.39
C SER A 469 -12.11 -17.57 -16.23
N ARG A 470 -12.44 -17.98 -15.00
CA ARG A 470 -13.48 -19.01 -14.76
C ARG A 470 -14.80 -18.47 -14.23
N SER A 471 -14.85 -17.26 -13.66
CA SER A 471 -16.05 -16.76 -12.97
C SER A 471 -16.87 -15.73 -13.75
N GLY A 472 -16.33 -15.15 -14.83
CA GLY A 472 -17.00 -14.04 -15.54
C GLY A 472 -17.08 -12.74 -14.73
N SER A 473 -16.35 -12.67 -13.61
CA SER A 473 -16.27 -11.50 -12.75
C SER A 473 -15.17 -10.55 -13.23
N ILE A 474 -15.36 -9.25 -13.00
CA ILE A 474 -14.40 -8.21 -13.32
C ILE A 474 -13.57 -7.92 -12.08
N ILE A 475 -12.27 -8.17 -12.16
CA ILE A 475 -11.34 -7.88 -11.06
C ILE A 475 -10.71 -6.50 -11.26
N GLN A 476 -10.97 -5.59 -10.32
CA GLN A 476 -10.34 -4.27 -10.28
C GLN A 476 -9.60 -4.08 -8.96
N THR A 477 -8.27 -4.12 -9.06
CA THR A 477 -7.37 -4.06 -7.90
C THR A 477 -6.36 -2.92 -8.00
N HIS A 478 -5.91 -2.45 -6.84
CA HIS A 478 -4.84 -1.50 -6.65
C HIS A 478 -3.64 -2.17 -5.96
N LEU A 479 -2.45 -2.03 -6.55
CA LEU A 479 -1.18 -2.48 -5.94
C LEU A 479 -0.76 -1.50 -4.83
N VAL A 480 -0.59 -2.01 -3.61
CA VAL A 480 -0.12 -1.24 -2.48
C VAL A 480 1.40 -1.11 -2.56
N ALA A 481 1.86 0.03 -3.06
CA ALA A 481 3.27 0.28 -3.32
C ALA A 481 4.03 0.88 -2.12
N PHE A 482 3.38 1.14 -0.98
CA PHE A 482 4.05 1.65 0.22
C PHE A 482 3.17 1.44 1.46
N PRO A 483 3.76 1.37 2.66
CA PRO A 483 3.00 1.24 3.89
C PRO A 483 2.02 2.40 4.10
N CYS A 484 0.75 2.08 4.39
CA CYS A 484 -0.20 3.05 4.91
C CYS A 484 -1.01 2.48 6.07
N LYS A 485 -1.49 3.33 6.97
CA LYS A 485 -2.35 2.88 8.07
C LYS A 485 -3.72 2.41 7.57
N ARG A 486 -4.26 3.06 6.53
CA ARG A 486 -5.57 2.72 5.96
C ARG A 486 -5.59 2.92 4.44
N LEU A 487 -6.18 1.97 3.73
CA LEU A 487 -6.51 2.05 2.32
C LEU A 487 -8.02 2.04 2.13
N ASP A 488 -8.56 3.08 1.49
CA ASP A 488 -9.97 3.19 1.11
C ASP A 488 -10.07 3.09 -0.43
N LEU A 489 -10.81 2.13 -0.95
CA LEU A 489 -11.14 2.03 -2.38
C LEU A 489 -12.65 2.19 -2.56
N SER A 490 -13.10 3.21 -3.28
CA SER A 490 -14.52 3.38 -3.60
C SER A 490 -14.75 3.24 -5.10
N PHE A 491 -15.83 2.58 -5.49
CA PHE A 491 -16.25 2.42 -6.88
C PHE A 491 -17.66 2.95 -7.05
N ARG A 492 -17.83 4.00 -7.86
CA ARG A 492 -19.11 4.66 -8.14
C ARG A 492 -19.47 4.46 -9.61
N PHE A 493 -20.70 4.04 -9.86
CA PHE A 493 -21.25 3.86 -11.20
C PHE A 493 -22.23 4.99 -11.53
N ASP A 494 -22.14 5.56 -12.73
CA ASP A 494 -22.98 6.71 -13.11
C ASP A 494 -24.42 6.34 -13.48
N SER A 495 -24.68 5.10 -13.87
CA SER A 495 -26.00 4.57 -14.21
C SER A 495 -26.28 3.20 -13.58
N ASP A 496 -27.57 2.87 -13.40
CA ASP A 496 -27.98 1.55 -12.89
C ASP A 496 -27.69 0.43 -13.90
N GLU A 497 -27.66 0.74 -15.20
CA GLU A 497 -27.43 -0.22 -16.29
C GLU A 497 -26.05 -0.89 -16.20
N ILE A 498 -25.05 -0.15 -15.71
CA ILE A 498 -23.67 -0.64 -15.56
C ILE A 498 -23.32 -0.99 -14.11
N THR A 499 -24.25 -0.81 -13.17
CA THR A 499 -24.01 -1.09 -11.77
C THR A 499 -23.96 -2.62 -11.56
N PRO A 500 -22.89 -3.17 -10.95
CA PRO A 500 -22.77 -4.59 -10.65
C PRO A 500 -23.90 -5.15 -9.75
N CYS A 501 -24.27 -6.41 -9.95
CA CYS A 501 -25.25 -7.11 -9.09
C CYS A 501 -24.63 -7.63 -7.81
N ALA A 502 -23.35 -8.00 -7.87
CA ALA A 502 -22.58 -8.50 -6.76
C ALA A 502 -21.16 -7.93 -6.80
N ALA A 503 -20.58 -7.83 -5.61
CA ALA A 503 -19.22 -7.38 -5.39
C ALA A 503 -18.63 -8.17 -4.20
N ALA A 504 -17.39 -8.61 -4.32
CA ALA A 504 -16.66 -9.27 -3.24
C ALA A 504 -15.25 -8.69 -3.11
N PRO A 505 -14.68 -8.60 -1.90
CA PRO A 505 -13.26 -8.29 -1.74
C PRO A 505 -12.39 -9.28 -2.52
N GLN A 506 -11.35 -8.76 -3.17
CA GLN A 506 -10.34 -9.56 -3.86
C GLN A 506 -8.96 -9.07 -3.39
N VAL A 507 -8.15 -9.99 -2.84
CA VAL A 507 -6.77 -9.70 -2.46
C VAL A 507 -5.84 -10.67 -3.16
N GLU A 508 -4.79 -10.15 -3.78
CA GLU A 508 -3.82 -10.95 -4.54
C GLU A 508 -2.38 -10.63 -4.14
N ARG A 509 -1.54 -11.67 -4.08
CA ARG A 509 -0.09 -11.58 -3.88
C ARG A 509 0.63 -12.00 -5.16
N LEU A 510 1.74 -11.34 -5.47
CA LEU A 510 2.63 -11.79 -6.54
C LEU A 510 3.40 -13.04 -6.10
N THR A 511 3.28 -14.13 -6.87
CA THR A 511 4.01 -15.37 -6.62
C THR A 511 5.00 -15.61 -7.76
N GLU A 512 6.29 -15.71 -7.40
CA GLU A 512 7.38 -16.04 -8.30
C GLU A 512 7.62 -17.56 -8.30
N GLY A 513 7.28 -18.22 -9.41
CA GLY A 513 7.53 -19.65 -9.62
C GLY A 513 8.55 -19.89 -10.74
N PRO A 514 8.84 -21.16 -11.11
CA PRO A 514 9.72 -21.49 -12.24
C PRO A 514 9.18 -21.08 -13.63
N GLY A 515 8.09 -20.32 -13.69
CA GLY A 515 7.48 -19.76 -14.91
C GLY A 515 7.29 -18.25 -14.81
N GLU A 516 6.43 -17.67 -15.66
CA GLU A 516 6.09 -16.25 -15.56
C GLU A 516 5.41 -15.94 -14.21
N PRO A 517 5.73 -14.80 -13.56
CA PRO A 517 5.13 -14.42 -12.30
C PRO A 517 3.62 -14.21 -12.47
N PHE A 518 2.84 -14.67 -11.49
CA PHE A 518 1.37 -14.58 -11.52
C PHE A 518 0.82 -14.08 -10.19
N TRP A 519 -0.42 -13.61 -10.22
CA TRP A 519 -1.12 -13.12 -9.03
C TRP A 519 -1.95 -14.24 -8.43
N GLU A 520 -1.70 -14.56 -7.16
CA GLU A 520 -2.36 -15.60 -6.38
C GLU A 520 -3.30 -14.97 -5.36
N ARG A 521 -4.53 -15.48 -5.26
CA ARG A 521 -5.54 -15.00 -4.31
C ARG A 521 -5.14 -15.30 -2.86
N VAL A 522 -5.44 -14.40 -1.93
CA VAL A 522 -5.12 -14.54 -0.49
C VAL A 522 -6.39 -14.44 0.37
N PRO A 523 -7.14 -15.53 0.56
CA PRO A 523 -8.43 -15.51 1.27
C PRO A 523 -8.34 -14.98 2.71
N ALA A 524 -7.28 -15.33 3.44
CA ALA A 524 -7.08 -14.87 4.81
C ALA A 524 -7.00 -13.33 4.93
N GLU A 525 -6.50 -12.65 3.89
CA GLU A 525 -6.41 -11.20 3.86
C GLU A 525 -7.71 -10.55 3.35
N GLU A 526 -8.50 -11.26 2.54
CA GLU A 526 -9.84 -10.82 2.12
C GLU A 526 -10.81 -10.72 3.29
N GLU A 527 -10.72 -11.62 4.26
CA GLU A 527 -11.54 -11.61 5.49
C GLU A 527 -11.34 -10.35 6.34
N ARG A 528 -10.19 -9.68 6.20
CA ARG A 528 -9.90 -8.41 6.90
C ARG A 528 -10.51 -7.20 6.20
N CYS A 529 -10.96 -7.33 4.96
CA CYS A 529 -11.47 -6.22 4.18
C CYS A 529 -12.94 -5.95 4.50
N VAL A 530 -13.29 -4.70 4.79
CA VAL A 530 -14.68 -4.30 5.05
C VAL A 530 -15.28 -3.73 3.77
N LEU A 531 -16.21 -4.48 3.17
CA LEU A 531 -16.95 -4.06 1.98
C LEU A 531 -18.35 -3.57 2.34
N GLU A 532 -18.65 -2.34 1.96
CA GLU A 532 -19.99 -1.75 2.05
C GLU A 532 -20.56 -1.50 0.65
N SER A 533 -21.86 -1.77 0.48
CA SER A 533 -22.60 -1.52 -0.76
C SER A 533 -23.77 -0.58 -0.48
N SER A 534 -23.90 0.48 -1.30
CA SER A 534 -24.98 1.45 -1.21
C SER A 534 -25.36 1.96 -2.60
N GLY A 535 -26.44 1.41 -3.15
CA GLY A 535 -26.95 1.78 -4.47
C GLY A 535 -25.89 1.60 -5.56
N ARG A 536 -25.46 2.70 -6.17
CA ARG A 536 -24.44 2.72 -7.24
C ARG A 536 -22.99 2.82 -6.73
N ARG A 537 -22.75 2.57 -5.43
CA ARG A 537 -21.42 2.68 -4.81
C ARG A 537 -21.05 1.43 -4.03
N PHE A 538 -19.82 0.96 -4.24
CA PHE A 538 -19.14 0.04 -3.33
C PHE A 538 -17.96 0.76 -2.67
N SER A 539 -17.72 0.49 -1.40
CA SER A 539 -16.57 1.03 -0.67
C SER A 539 -15.87 -0.11 0.07
N LEU A 540 -14.58 -0.28 -0.18
CA LEU A 540 -13.73 -1.27 0.48
C LEU A 540 -12.74 -0.53 1.38
N ALA A 541 -12.78 -0.82 2.68
CA ALA A 541 -11.84 -0.28 3.66
C ALA A 541 -10.91 -1.38 4.17
N ILE A 542 -9.61 -1.09 4.16
CA ILE A 542 -8.55 -2.00 4.59
C ILE A 542 -7.66 -1.28 5.59
N GLU A 543 -7.56 -1.81 6.81
CA GLU A 543 -6.62 -1.34 7.83
C GLU A 543 -5.27 -2.04 7.66
N ALA A 544 -4.19 -1.27 7.61
CA ALA A 544 -2.80 -1.73 7.45
C ALA A 544 -2.63 -2.76 6.32
N PRO A 545 -2.87 -2.37 5.05
CA PRO A 545 -2.69 -3.25 3.90
C PRO A 545 -1.23 -3.65 3.73
N ILE A 546 -1.02 -4.86 3.22
CA ILE A 546 0.30 -5.44 2.98
C ILE A 546 0.91 -4.81 1.72
N VAL A 547 2.16 -4.35 1.83
CA VAL A 547 2.92 -3.80 0.69
C VAL A 547 3.22 -4.92 -0.30
N GLY A 548 3.15 -4.61 -1.59
CA GLY A 548 3.34 -5.57 -2.69
C GLY A 548 2.08 -6.37 -3.04
N TYR A 549 1.03 -6.30 -2.21
CA TYR A 549 -0.25 -6.97 -2.48
C TYR A 549 -1.19 -6.05 -3.27
N ARG A 550 -2.11 -6.68 -4.00
CA ARG A 550 -3.19 -6.02 -4.71
C ARG A 550 -4.49 -6.16 -3.92
N TYR A 551 -5.12 -5.04 -3.60
CA TYR A 551 -6.43 -5.00 -2.95
C TYR A 551 -7.46 -4.43 -3.90
N GLY A 552 -8.66 -4.99 -3.93
CA GLY A 552 -9.69 -4.56 -4.85
C GLY A 552 -11.00 -5.28 -4.66
N VAL A 553 -11.85 -5.15 -5.67
CA VAL A 553 -13.17 -5.76 -5.70
C VAL A 553 -13.32 -6.56 -6.98
N ALA A 554 -13.88 -7.76 -6.85
CA ALA A 554 -14.41 -8.54 -7.96
C ALA A 554 -15.89 -8.20 -8.15
N PHE A 555 -16.25 -7.68 -9.32
CA PHE A 555 -17.63 -7.28 -9.66
C PHE A 555 -18.28 -8.30 -10.59
N GLU A 556 -19.58 -8.51 -10.42
CA GLU A 556 -20.39 -9.25 -11.40
C GLU A 556 -21.32 -8.28 -12.16
N PRO A 557 -21.12 -8.09 -13.48
CA PRO A 557 -22.03 -7.27 -14.27
C PRO A 557 -23.47 -7.82 -14.20
N CYS A 558 -24.44 -6.94 -13.96
CA CYS A 558 -25.87 -7.26 -14.05
C CYS A 558 -26.29 -7.61 -15.47
N SER A 559 -25.80 -6.81 -16.43
CA SER A 559 -26.16 -6.95 -17.84
C SER A 559 -25.38 -8.11 -18.46
N GLU A 560 -26.09 -9.04 -19.10
CA GLU A 560 -25.46 -10.07 -19.93
C GLU A 560 -24.68 -9.42 -21.09
N GLY A 561 -25.16 -8.29 -21.61
CA GLY A 561 -24.78 -7.83 -22.94
C GLY A 561 -25.29 -8.79 -24.02
N ALA A 562 -25.11 -8.43 -25.28
CA ALA A 562 -25.38 -9.36 -26.38
C ALA A 562 -24.07 -9.63 -27.13
N PRO A 563 -23.66 -10.89 -27.32
CA PRO A 563 -22.58 -11.18 -28.26
C PRO A 563 -23.02 -10.73 -29.66
N LEU A 564 -22.05 -10.42 -30.54
CA LEU A 564 -22.35 -10.24 -31.96
C LEU A 564 -23.11 -11.48 -32.46
N ASP A 565 -24.30 -11.26 -33.03
CA ASP A 565 -25.09 -12.35 -33.58
C ASP A 565 -24.29 -13.11 -34.64
N TYR A 566 -24.63 -14.39 -34.79
CA TYR A 566 -23.94 -15.29 -35.72
C TYR A 566 -23.86 -14.69 -37.13
N MET A 567 -24.96 -14.15 -37.65
CA MET A 567 -25.01 -13.62 -39.02
C MET A 567 -24.14 -12.37 -39.24
N PRO A 568 -24.24 -11.28 -38.43
CA PRO A 568 -23.32 -10.14 -38.52
C PRO A 568 -21.84 -10.51 -38.35
N ALA A 569 -21.51 -11.35 -37.36
CA ALA A 569 -20.12 -11.78 -37.11
C ALA A 569 -19.56 -12.61 -38.27
N TRP A 570 -20.37 -13.53 -38.80
CA TRP A 570 -20.01 -14.35 -39.94
C TRP A 570 -19.81 -13.53 -41.21
N PHE A 571 -20.73 -12.60 -41.49
CA PHE A 571 -20.60 -11.67 -42.62
C PHE A 571 -19.32 -10.83 -42.52
N ALA A 572 -19.03 -10.25 -41.35
CA ALA A 572 -17.81 -9.47 -41.12
C ALA A 572 -16.54 -10.30 -41.38
N THR A 573 -16.50 -11.55 -40.87
CA THR A 573 -15.38 -12.47 -41.10
C THR A 573 -15.17 -12.75 -42.59
N LYS A 574 -16.25 -13.03 -43.32
CA LYS A 574 -16.19 -13.34 -44.75
C LYS A 574 -15.84 -12.13 -45.60
N LEU A 575 -16.29 -10.95 -45.20
CA LEU A 575 -15.89 -9.70 -45.82
C LEU A 575 -14.40 -9.44 -45.63
N ILE A 576 -13.84 -9.71 -44.44
CA ILE A 576 -12.41 -9.58 -44.17
C ILE A 576 -11.59 -10.53 -45.03
N GLU A 577 -11.96 -11.82 -45.11
CA GLU A 577 -11.28 -12.80 -45.96
C GLU A 577 -11.18 -12.30 -47.42
N ARG A 578 -12.30 -11.81 -47.97
CA ARG A 578 -12.37 -11.29 -49.35
C ARG A 578 -11.63 -9.95 -49.54
N CYS A 579 -11.54 -9.13 -48.50
CA CYS A 579 -10.84 -7.83 -48.56
C CYS A 579 -9.33 -7.93 -48.29
N LEU A 580 -8.85 -8.95 -47.58
CA LEU A 580 -7.46 -9.07 -47.15
C LEU A 580 -6.68 -10.25 -47.74
N ASP A 581 -7.31 -11.39 -47.95
CA ASP A 581 -6.60 -12.64 -48.27
C ASP A 581 -6.52 -12.91 -49.80
N ASP A 582 -7.43 -12.34 -50.60
CA ASP A 582 -7.42 -12.42 -52.06
C ASP A 582 -7.04 -11.06 -52.70
N ARG A 583 -5.96 -11.06 -53.49
CA ARG A 583 -5.37 -9.84 -54.06
C ARG A 583 -6.26 -9.19 -55.14
N GLU A 584 -6.94 -9.98 -55.97
CA GLU A 584 -7.81 -9.45 -57.03
C GLU A 584 -9.15 -8.99 -56.44
N GLU A 585 -9.74 -9.78 -55.54
CA GLU A 585 -11.00 -9.41 -54.87
C GLU A 585 -10.83 -8.16 -54.00
N SER A 586 -9.71 -8.07 -53.28
CA SER A 586 -9.36 -6.93 -52.45
C SER A 586 -9.26 -5.62 -53.25
N GLN A 587 -8.76 -5.65 -54.48
CA GLN A 587 -8.68 -4.43 -55.31
C GLN A 587 -10.05 -3.99 -55.80
N TYR A 588 -10.87 -4.93 -56.28
CA TYR A 588 -12.22 -4.65 -56.74
C TYR A 588 -13.11 -4.11 -55.61
N LEU A 589 -13.16 -4.80 -54.47
CA LEU A 589 -13.98 -4.39 -53.32
C LEU A 589 -13.54 -3.04 -52.78
N ALA A 590 -12.23 -2.81 -52.62
CA ALA A 590 -11.73 -1.52 -52.13
C ALA A 590 -12.14 -0.35 -53.04
N LEU A 591 -12.08 -0.52 -54.37
CA LEU A 591 -12.54 0.49 -55.33
C LEU A 591 -14.05 0.73 -55.25
N LEU A 592 -14.84 -0.34 -55.19
CA LEU A 592 -16.29 -0.25 -55.09
C LEU A 592 -16.73 0.45 -53.79
N PHE A 593 -16.20 0.01 -52.63
CA PHE A 593 -16.49 0.65 -51.35
C PHE A 593 -16.05 2.11 -51.35
N HIS A 594 -14.88 2.42 -51.92
CA HIS A 594 -14.41 3.80 -52.01
C HIS A 594 -15.37 4.69 -52.83
N GLN A 595 -15.78 4.24 -54.02
CA GLN A 595 -16.67 4.99 -54.91
C GLN A 595 -18.05 5.22 -54.28
N VAL A 596 -18.68 4.16 -53.78
CA VAL A 596 -20.08 4.23 -53.29
C VAL A 596 -20.17 4.99 -51.95
N ILE A 597 -19.23 4.76 -51.03
CA ILE A 597 -19.21 5.49 -49.74
C ILE A 597 -18.87 6.96 -49.97
N SER A 598 -17.88 7.27 -50.80
CA SER A 598 -17.54 8.67 -51.09
C SER A 598 -18.68 9.39 -51.81
N GLY A 599 -19.36 8.72 -52.75
CA GLY A 599 -20.53 9.25 -53.44
C GLY A 599 -21.70 9.53 -52.48
N ALA A 600 -22.02 8.60 -51.59
CA ALA A 600 -23.08 8.78 -50.59
C ALA A 600 -22.80 9.96 -49.64
N ILE A 601 -21.56 10.11 -49.18
CA ILE A 601 -21.16 11.23 -48.33
C ILE A 601 -21.19 12.54 -49.12
N ALA A 602 -20.70 12.56 -50.36
CA ALA A 602 -20.73 13.74 -51.20
C ALA A 602 -22.16 14.21 -51.51
N ALA A 603 -23.09 13.28 -51.73
CA ALA A 603 -24.49 13.59 -51.95
C ALA A 603 -25.17 14.22 -50.71
N VAL A 604 -24.83 13.75 -49.51
CA VAL A 604 -25.41 14.28 -48.26
C VAL A 604 -24.84 15.65 -47.89
N PHE A 605 -23.56 15.91 -48.17
CA PHE A 605 -22.88 17.15 -47.75
C PHE A 605 -22.63 18.17 -48.86
N ASP A 606 -23.04 17.86 -50.10
CA ASP A 606 -22.85 18.68 -51.31
C ASP A 606 -21.37 19.09 -51.52
N ALA A 607 -20.45 18.17 -51.22
CA ALA A 607 -19.02 18.41 -51.32
C ALA A 607 -18.22 17.09 -51.45
N PRO A 608 -17.19 17.02 -52.31
CA PRO A 608 -16.37 15.82 -52.44
C PRO A 608 -15.46 15.60 -51.23
N LEU A 609 -15.06 14.35 -51.00
CA LEU A 609 -14.05 13.95 -50.00
C LEU A 609 -12.61 14.14 -50.49
N GLN A 610 -12.31 15.25 -51.17
CA GLN A 610 -10.95 15.53 -51.68
C GLN A 610 -10.00 15.91 -50.54
N GLY A 611 -8.77 15.39 -50.58
CA GLY A 611 -7.72 15.72 -49.60
C GLY A 611 -7.93 15.14 -48.20
N LEU A 612 -8.84 14.18 -48.04
CA LEU A 612 -9.14 13.53 -46.76
C LEU A 612 -8.69 12.06 -46.77
N THR A 613 -8.01 11.64 -45.71
CA THR A 613 -7.68 10.23 -45.49
C THR A 613 -8.84 9.58 -44.73
N TRP A 614 -9.29 8.41 -45.19
CA TRP A 614 -10.34 7.67 -44.49
C TRP A 614 -10.22 6.17 -44.69
N ARG A 615 -10.63 5.41 -43.66
CA ARG A 615 -10.39 3.97 -43.56
C ARG A 615 -11.65 3.26 -43.08
N GLY A 616 -12.01 2.17 -43.75
CA GLY A 616 -13.02 1.23 -43.31
C GLY A 616 -12.37 0.08 -42.54
N LEU A 617 -12.75 -0.07 -41.28
CA LEU A 617 -12.28 -1.10 -40.36
C LEU A 617 -13.41 -2.09 -40.11
N ILE A 618 -13.19 -3.38 -40.26
CA ILE A 618 -14.18 -4.44 -39.99
C ILE A 618 -13.70 -5.30 -38.83
N TRP A 619 -14.63 -5.74 -37.97
CA TRP A 619 -14.31 -6.56 -36.81
C TRP A 619 -14.01 -8.01 -37.20
N ASP A 620 -12.83 -8.48 -36.78
CA ASP A 620 -12.42 -9.88 -36.87
C ASP A 620 -12.60 -10.55 -35.51
N SER A 621 -13.62 -11.40 -35.38
CA SER A 621 -13.91 -12.14 -34.15
C SER A 621 -12.83 -13.17 -33.80
N ALA A 622 -12.08 -13.71 -34.77
CA ALA A 622 -11.01 -14.66 -34.50
C ALA A 622 -9.77 -13.95 -33.96
N ARG A 623 -9.43 -12.78 -34.53
CA ARG A 623 -8.29 -11.96 -34.08
C ARG A 623 -8.63 -11.01 -32.93
N GLN A 624 -9.90 -10.84 -32.59
CA GLN A 624 -10.40 -9.92 -31.56
C GLN A 624 -9.97 -8.46 -31.81
N ARG A 625 -9.97 -8.05 -33.09
CA ARG A 625 -9.51 -6.73 -33.52
C ARG A 625 -10.32 -6.20 -34.70
N LEU A 626 -10.45 -4.88 -34.78
CA LEU A 626 -10.84 -4.15 -35.97
C LEU A 626 -9.69 -4.15 -36.97
N CYS A 627 -9.89 -4.62 -38.20
CA CYS A 627 -8.89 -4.71 -39.26
C CYS A 627 -9.22 -3.78 -40.42
N THR A 628 -8.23 -3.08 -40.96
CA THR A 628 -8.41 -2.22 -42.15
C THR A 628 -8.80 -3.08 -43.35
N ALA A 629 -9.97 -2.82 -43.93
CA ALA A 629 -10.53 -3.59 -45.04
C ALA A 629 -10.63 -2.78 -46.35
N PHE A 630 -10.96 -1.48 -46.27
CA PHE A 630 -11.12 -0.60 -47.44
C PHE A 630 -10.83 0.87 -47.06
N GLY A 631 -10.89 1.78 -48.03
CA GLY A 631 -10.70 3.23 -47.81
C GLY A 631 -9.63 3.85 -48.71
N SER A 632 -9.29 5.10 -48.44
CA SER A 632 -8.25 5.88 -49.12
C SER A 632 -7.08 6.12 -48.17
N PHE A 633 -5.97 5.43 -48.41
CA PHE A 633 -4.75 5.58 -47.62
C PHE A 633 -3.48 5.32 -48.47
N PRO A 634 -2.33 5.94 -48.14
CA PRO A 634 -1.18 6.01 -49.05
C PRO A 634 -0.50 4.68 -49.36
N ASN A 635 -0.61 3.67 -48.48
CA ASN A 635 -0.06 2.33 -48.69
C ASN A 635 -0.83 1.23 -47.93
N ARG A 636 -1.15 0.10 -48.58
CA ARG A 636 -1.77 -1.10 -47.95
C ARG A 636 -0.90 -1.78 -46.90
N GLN A 637 0.41 -1.58 -46.93
CA GLN A 637 1.31 -2.05 -45.88
C GLN A 637 1.15 -1.28 -44.56
N TRP A 638 0.36 -0.19 -44.54
CA TRP A 638 0.02 0.58 -43.34
C TRP A 638 -1.34 0.16 -42.74
N ALA A 639 -1.78 -1.07 -42.98
CA ALA A 639 -2.99 -1.61 -42.39
C ALA A 639 -2.91 -1.53 -40.85
N VAL A 640 -3.77 -0.71 -40.26
CA VAL A 640 -3.87 -0.56 -38.80
C VAL A 640 -4.94 -1.52 -38.30
N SER A 641 -4.75 -2.03 -37.08
CA SER A 641 -5.78 -2.76 -36.38
C SER A 641 -5.95 -2.30 -34.95
N PHE A 642 -7.20 -2.21 -34.48
CA PHE A 642 -7.55 -1.71 -33.15
C PHE A 642 -8.13 -2.84 -32.32
N ALA A 643 -7.73 -2.94 -31.05
CA ALA A 643 -8.39 -3.84 -30.09
C ALA A 643 -9.81 -3.34 -29.75
N TYR A 644 -10.64 -4.21 -29.16
CA TYR A 644 -11.99 -3.85 -28.70
C TYR A 644 -11.96 -2.61 -27.79
N GLY A 645 -12.72 -1.58 -28.15
CA GLY A 645 -12.82 -0.36 -27.35
C GLY A 645 -11.58 0.56 -27.35
N ALA A 646 -10.52 0.19 -28.09
CA ALA A 646 -9.27 0.94 -28.14
C ALA A 646 -9.24 2.03 -29.23
N GLY A 647 -8.85 3.25 -28.87
CA GLY A 647 -8.84 4.43 -29.75
C GLY A 647 -10.25 4.86 -30.21
N VAL A 648 -10.33 5.85 -31.12
CA VAL A 648 -11.62 6.34 -31.67
C VAL A 648 -12.38 5.18 -32.28
N ALA A 649 -11.72 4.41 -33.15
CA ALA A 649 -12.30 3.29 -33.85
C ALA A 649 -12.89 2.25 -32.90
N GLY A 650 -12.11 1.79 -31.90
CA GLY A 650 -12.56 0.78 -30.97
C GLY A 650 -13.70 1.26 -30.08
N GLN A 651 -13.69 2.52 -29.62
CA GLN A 651 -14.81 3.06 -28.84
C GLN A 651 -16.08 3.25 -29.68
N THR A 652 -15.93 3.77 -30.90
CA THR A 652 -17.04 3.90 -31.85
C THR A 652 -17.69 2.55 -32.12
N PHE A 653 -16.87 1.51 -32.28
CA PHE A 653 -17.33 0.14 -32.43
C PHE A 653 -18.04 -0.37 -31.17
N ARG A 654 -17.38 -0.28 -30.00
CA ARG A 654 -17.88 -0.77 -28.71
C ARG A 654 -19.24 -0.17 -28.33
N PHE A 655 -19.40 1.14 -28.50
CA PHE A 655 -20.62 1.85 -28.09
C PHE A 655 -21.64 2.03 -29.21
N ASN A 656 -21.30 1.63 -30.44
CA ASN A 656 -22.08 1.89 -31.65
C ASN A 656 -22.55 3.36 -31.72
N ARG A 657 -21.61 4.28 -31.52
CA ARG A 657 -21.85 5.73 -31.55
C ARG A 657 -20.70 6.41 -32.26
N VAL A 658 -21.01 7.49 -32.97
CA VAL A 658 -19.99 8.32 -33.62
C VAL A 658 -19.00 8.82 -32.55
N GLY A 659 -17.73 8.47 -32.73
CA GLY A 659 -16.64 8.89 -31.85
C GLY A 659 -15.80 9.95 -32.53
N ALA A 660 -15.26 10.91 -31.79
CA ALA A 660 -14.42 11.95 -32.37
C ALA A 660 -13.36 12.45 -31.39
N SER A 661 -12.23 12.92 -31.94
CA SER A 661 -11.08 13.43 -31.21
C SER A 661 -10.39 14.55 -32.00
N CYS A 662 -9.90 15.59 -31.32
CA CYS A 662 -9.16 16.69 -31.93
C CYS A 662 -8.07 17.21 -30.97
N GLN A 663 -6.92 17.63 -31.50
CA GLN A 663 -5.86 18.31 -30.75
C GLN A 663 -6.26 19.76 -30.43
N ARG A 664 -5.96 20.25 -29.21
CA ARG A 664 -6.17 21.65 -28.83
C ARG A 664 -4.92 22.49 -29.16
N GLN A 665 -5.03 23.33 -30.19
CA GLN A 665 -4.08 24.35 -30.67
C GLN A 665 -2.74 23.87 -31.28
N PRO A 666 -2.33 24.44 -32.44
CA PRO A 666 -1.02 24.17 -33.04
C PRO A 666 0.09 24.87 -32.23
N GLY A 667 1.01 24.09 -31.65
CA GLY A 667 2.25 24.61 -31.05
C GLY A 667 2.47 24.31 -29.57
N ARG A 668 1.44 23.90 -28.82
CA ARG A 668 1.64 23.18 -27.56
C ARG A 668 1.65 21.69 -27.87
N ARG A 669 2.76 21.01 -27.61
CA ARG A 669 2.83 19.54 -27.56
C ARG A 669 2.08 19.03 -26.31
N GLU A 670 0.81 19.40 -26.16
CA GLU A 670 -0.09 18.74 -25.21
C GLU A 670 -0.68 17.55 -25.97
N HIS A 671 -0.34 16.36 -25.50
CA HIS A 671 -0.49 15.11 -26.25
C HIS A 671 -1.98 14.75 -26.38
N PRO A 672 -2.45 14.30 -27.56
CA PRO A 672 -3.87 14.24 -27.91
C PRO A 672 -4.74 13.54 -26.86
N THR A 673 -5.70 14.30 -26.34
CA THR A 673 -6.82 13.86 -25.52
C THR A 673 -7.63 12.75 -26.19
N LEU A 674 -8.11 11.84 -25.36
CA LEU A 674 -9.24 10.93 -25.53
C LEU A 674 -9.08 9.66 -26.40
N LEU A 675 -8.46 9.63 -27.58
CA LEU A 675 -8.75 8.50 -28.49
C LEU A 675 -7.67 8.11 -29.53
N SER A 676 -6.39 8.48 -29.38
CA SER A 676 -5.33 8.01 -30.29
C SER A 676 -4.54 6.83 -29.72
N GLN A 677 -4.95 5.60 -30.04
CA GLN A 677 -3.97 4.50 -30.13
C GLN A 677 -3.41 4.50 -31.55
N LEU A 678 -2.43 5.37 -31.82
CA LEU A 678 -1.53 5.13 -32.94
C LEU A 678 -0.52 4.08 -32.45
N TRP A 679 -0.85 2.81 -32.68
CA TRP A 679 0.13 1.73 -32.59
C TRP A 679 1.27 2.08 -33.56
N ARG A 680 2.48 2.32 -33.03
CA ARG A 680 3.69 2.53 -33.82
C ARG A 680 4.09 1.19 -34.45
N PRO A 681 4.09 1.01 -35.77
CA PRO A 681 4.98 0.02 -36.36
C PRO A 681 6.42 0.48 -36.09
N GLU A 682 7.35 -0.45 -36.02
CA GLU A 682 8.80 -0.22 -35.83
C GLU A 682 9.47 0.65 -36.94
N TRP A 683 8.68 1.27 -37.82
CA TRP A 683 9.12 1.94 -39.03
C TRP A 683 8.48 3.33 -39.17
N GLY A 684 9.19 4.36 -38.67
CA GLY A 684 9.04 5.76 -39.09
C GLY A 684 8.01 6.62 -38.35
N GLU A 685 8.38 7.90 -38.12
CA GLU A 685 7.49 8.96 -37.67
C GLU A 685 6.47 9.27 -38.77
N LEU A 686 5.22 8.81 -38.63
CA LEU A 686 4.09 9.30 -39.43
C LEU A 686 3.65 10.66 -38.86
N GLU A 687 3.43 11.64 -39.75
CA GLU A 687 2.83 12.93 -39.41
C GLU A 687 1.55 12.73 -38.57
N HIS A 688 1.42 13.45 -37.47
CA HIS A 688 0.31 13.30 -36.54
C HIS A 688 -0.99 13.86 -37.15
N ASP A 689 -2.04 13.04 -37.22
CA ASP A 689 -3.38 13.51 -37.52
C ASP A 689 -3.86 14.46 -36.40
N ASP A 690 -4.34 15.64 -36.79
CA ASP A 690 -4.79 16.68 -35.85
C ASP A 690 -6.20 16.38 -35.30
N TRP A 691 -6.99 15.60 -36.05
CA TRP A 691 -8.33 15.18 -35.66
C TRP A 691 -8.74 13.85 -36.31
N VAL A 692 -9.63 13.12 -35.65
CA VAL A 692 -10.18 11.82 -36.12
C VAL A 692 -11.68 11.75 -35.78
N VAL A 693 -12.49 11.24 -36.71
CA VAL A 693 -13.93 10.95 -36.51
C VAL A 693 -14.22 9.52 -36.96
N GLY A 694 -14.77 8.69 -36.07
CA GLY A 694 -15.20 7.32 -36.35
C GLY A 694 -16.72 7.22 -36.43
N VAL A 695 -17.23 6.56 -37.46
CA VAL A 695 -18.66 6.32 -37.68
C VAL A 695 -18.92 4.81 -37.71
N PRO A 696 -19.83 4.28 -36.87
CA PRO A 696 -20.05 2.84 -36.81
C PRO A 696 -20.81 2.34 -38.04
N ILE A 697 -20.46 1.14 -38.50
CA ILE A 697 -21.18 0.38 -39.53
C ILE A 697 -22.14 -0.55 -38.81
N ILE A 698 -23.43 -0.25 -38.87
CA ILE A 698 -24.47 -0.95 -38.12
C ILE A 698 -24.76 -2.29 -38.83
N GLY A 699 -24.50 -3.41 -38.14
CA GLY A 699 -24.83 -4.75 -38.65
C GLY A 699 -26.04 -5.39 -37.96
N ASP A 700 -26.48 -4.84 -36.83
CA ASP A 700 -27.76 -5.19 -36.20
C ASP A 700 -28.39 -3.93 -35.57
N PRO A 701 -29.45 -3.36 -36.17
CA PRO A 701 -30.13 -2.18 -35.65
C PRO A 701 -30.95 -2.45 -34.39
N GLU A 702 -31.44 -3.69 -34.18
CA GLU A 702 -32.29 -4.02 -33.03
C GLU A 702 -31.46 -4.10 -31.75
N ARG A 703 -30.27 -4.72 -31.83
CA ARG A 703 -29.32 -4.82 -30.71
C ARG A 703 -28.26 -3.72 -30.70
N ARG A 704 -28.31 -2.81 -31.68
CA ARG A 704 -27.35 -1.71 -31.86
C ARG A 704 -25.91 -2.21 -31.91
N HIS A 705 -25.63 -3.26 -32.67
CA HIS A 705 -24.26 -3.74 -32.87
C HIS A 705 -23.64 -3.20 -34.14
N ALA A 706 -22.39 -2.75 -34.01
CA ALA A 706 -21.55 -2.43 -35.16
C ALA A 706 -20.81 -3.69 -35.63
N ILE A 707 -20.60 -3.82 -36.95
CA ILE A 707 -19.70 -4.83 -37.55
C ILE A 707 -18.34 -4.25 -37.94
N GLY A 708 -18.21 -2.93 -37.83
CA GLY A 708 -17.03 -2.18 -38.23
C GLY A 708 -17.21 -0.69 -38.02
N VAL A 709 -16.22 0.09 -38.46
CA VAL A 709 -16.16 1.55 -38.31
C VAL A 709 -15.52 2.16 -39.56
N VAL A 710 -16.07 3.28 -40.02
CA VAL A 710 -15.40 4.15 -40.98
C VAL A 710 -14.76 5.31 -40.23
N CYS A 711 -13.43 5.41 -40.27
CA CYS A 711 -12.66 6.48 -39.65
C CYS A 711 -12.21 7.50 -40.68
N PHE A 712 -12.42 8.77 -40.38
CA PHE A 712 -11.94 9.94 -41.12
C PHE A 712 -10.84 10.62 -40.32
N GLU A 713 -9.76 11.02 -40.97
CA GLU A 713 -8.63 11.68 -40.34
C GLU A 713 -8.04 12.77 -41.25
N GLY A 714 -7.47 13.80 -40.64
CA GLY A 714 -6.87 14.89 -41.39
C GLY A 714 -6.02 15.83 -40.54
N SER A 715 -5.28 16.70 -41.23
CA SER A 715 -4.42 17.73 -40.65
C SER A 715 -5.14 19.07 -40.43
N ASN A 716 -4.42 20.05 -39.90
CA ASN A 716 -4.90 21.34 -39.36
C ASN A 716 -5.55 22.30 -40.40
N LYS A 717 -5.62 21.96 -41.68
CA LYS A 717 -6.27 22.80 -42.71
C LYS A 717 -7.05 21.96 -43.75
N PRO A 718 -8.07 21.21 -43.33
CA PRO A 718 -8.85 20.44 -44.29
C PRO A 718 -9.84 21.35 -45.04
N GLU A 719 -10.05 21.09 -46.33
CA GLU A 719 -11.05 21.77 -47.17
C GLU A 719 -12.37 20.98 -47.25
N GLY A 720 -13.45 21.63 -47.65
CA GLY A 720 -14.75 20.98 -47.87
C GLY A 720 -15.30 20.25 -46.62
N VAL A 721 -15.67 18.98 -46.80
CA VAL A 721 -16.23 18.11 -45.73
C VAL A 721 -15.28 17.97 -44.54
N GLY A 722 -13.96 17.98 -44.78
CA GLY A 722 -12.98 17.83 -43.72
C GLY A 722 -12.98 18.99 -42.70
N SER A 723 -13.30 20.23 -43.11
CA SER A 723 -13.45 21.35 -42.16
C SER A 723 -14.61 21.10 -41.19
N ARG A 724 -15.75 20.62 -41.72
CA ARG A 724 -16.93 20.29 -40.90
C ARG A 724 -16.65 19.13 -39.95
N LEU A 725 -15.95 18.09 -40.41
CA LEU A 725 -15.56 16.96 -39.55
C LEU A 725 -14.61 17.40 -38.42
N ARG A 726 -13.67 18.30 -38.68
CA ARG A 726 -12.79 18.89 -37.64
C ARG A 726 -13.58 19.74 -36.65
N GLU A 727 -14.49 20.58 -37.12
CA GLU A 727 -15.36 21.39 -36.26
C GLU A 727 -16.27 20.51 -35.40
N PHE A 728 -16.81 19.44 -35.97
CA PHE A 728 -17.55 18.41 -35.24
C PHE A 728 -16.68 17.75 -34.16
N ALA A 729 -15.44 17.36 -34.49
CA ALA A 729 -14.52 16.75 -33.53
C ALA A 729 -14.18 17.71 -32.36
N ASN A 730 -14.04 19.01 -32.65
CA ASN A 730 -13.88 20.04 -31.62
C ASN A 730 -15.14 20.20 -30.74
N ALA A 731 -16.33 20.20 -31.35
CA ALA A 731 -17.60 20.30 -30.63
C ALA A 731 -17.87 19.07 -29.74
N ALA A 732 -17.50 17.87 -30.23
CA ALA A 732 -17.54 16.63 -29.47
C ALA A 732 -16.62 16.68 -28.25
N LEU A 733 -15.39 17.17 -28.41
CA LEU A 733 -14.44 17.38 -27.31
C LEU A 733 -14.97 18.39 -26.28
N ALA A 734 -15.69 19.43 -26.73
CA ALA A 734 -16.31 20.44 -25.86
C ALA A 734 -17.63 19.97 -25.19
N ARG A 735 -18.09 18.74 -25.45
CA ARG A 735 -19.39 18.20 -24.98
C ARG A 735 -20.61 19.04 -25.43
N GLN A 736 -20.56 19.65 -26.62
CA GLN A 736 -21.60 20.54 -27.15
C GLN A 736 -22.46 19.92 -28.28
N VAL A 737 -22.51 18.59 -28.37
CA VAL A 737 -23.12 17.91 -29.52
C VAL A 737 -24.62 17.66 -29.35
N THR A 738 -25.11 17.37 -28.15
CA THR A 738 -26.53 17.02 -27.91
C THR A 738 -27.46 18.23 -28.00
N GLY A 739 -28.56 18.11 -28.76
CA GLY A 739 -29.55 19.16 -28.96
C GLY A 739 -29.12 20.28 -29.91
N THR A 740 -28.04 20.08 -30.68
CA THR A 740 -27.44 21.12 -31.54
C THR A 740 -27.38 20.71 -33.00
N PHE A 741 -26.95 21.63 -33.87
CA PHE A 741 -26.62 21.37 -35.28
C PHE A 741 -25.73 20.12 -35.47
N TRP A 742 -24.82 19.86 -34.52
CA TRP A 742 -23.88 18.74 -34.59
C TRP A 742 -24.53 17.36 -34.39
N GLU A 743 -25.65 17.27 -33.67
CA GLU A 743 -26.42 16.04 -33.56
C GLU A 743 -27.02 15.65 -34.91
N LYS A 744 -27.62 16.63 -35.61
CA LYS A 744 -28.13 16.43 -36.96
C LYS A 744 -27.00 16.03 -37.92
N PHE A 745 -25.87 16.75 -37.89
CA PHE A 745 -24.68 16.40 -38.69
C PHE A 745 -24.19 14.98 -38.44
N SER A 746 -24.11 14.55 -37.18
CA SER A 746 -23.72 13.18 -36.80
C SER A 746 -24.68 12.12 -37.33
N ASN A 747 -25.98 12.38 -37.31
CA ASN A 747 -27.01 11.47 -37.83
C ASN A 747 -26.95 11.40 -39.36
N ASP A 748 -26.80 12.54 -40.03
CA ASP A 748 -26.67 12.62 -41.49
C ASP A 748 -25.40 11.89 -41.95
N LEU A 749 -24.27 12.08 -41.27
CA LEU A 749 -23.01 11.38 -41.53
C LEU A 749 -23.13 9.87 -41.33
N SER A 750 -23.77 9.44 -40.24
CA SER A 750 -23.99 8.01 -39.96
C SER A 750 -24.87 7.37 -41.03
N THR A 751 -25.91 8.07 -41.47
CA THR A 751 -26.81 7.63 -42.54
C THR A 751 -26.07 7.51 -43.87
N ALA A 752 -25.24 8.51 -44.23
CA ALA A 752 -24.45 8.50 -45.46
C ALA A 752 -23.46 7.32 -45.50
N VAL A 753 -22.72 7.10 -44.42
CA VAL A 753 -21.75 6.00 -44.30
C VAL A 753 -22.44 4.64 -44.40
N ASN A 754 -23.54 4.43 -43.67
CA ASN A 754 -24.25 3.15 -43.69
C ASN A 754 -24.94 2.91 -45.04
N THR A 755 -25.53 3.95 -45.65
CA THR A 755 -26.10 3.86 -47.01
C THR A 755 -25.02 3.46 -48.01
N GLY A 756 -23.90 4.17 -48.02
CA GLY A 756 -22.80 3.87 -48.94
C GLY A 756 -22.23 2.46 -48.75
N PHE A 757 -22.00 2.04 -47.51
CA PHE A 757 -21.44 0.72 -47.22
C PHE A 757 -22.39 -0.41 -47.63
N TRP A 758 -23.65 -0.37 -47.20
CA TRP A 758 -24.59 -1.45 -47.49
C TRP A 758 -25.01 -1.51 -48.96
N GLN A 759 -25.09 -0.36 -49.64
CA GLN A 759 -25.31 -0.33 -51.09
C GLN A 759 -24.11 -0.86 -51.87
N ALA A 760 -22.87 -0.60 -51.42
CA ALA A 760 -21.68 -1.21 -52.00
C ALA A 760 -21.71 -2.75 -51.86
N CYS A 761 -22.13 -3.25 -50.70
CA CYS A 761 -22.36 -4.68 -50.49
C CYS A 761 -23.44 -5.23 -51.44
N ALA A 762 -24.58 -4.54 -51.61
CA ALA A 762 -25.67 -4.98 -52.47
C ALA A 762 -25.29 -5.05 -53.96
N ARG A 763 -24.41 -4.13 -54.41
CA ARG A 763 -23.89 -4.07 -55.80
C ARG A 763 -22.79 -5.10 -56.08
N SER A 764 -22.16 -5.63 -55.04
CA SER A 764 -21.02 -6.52 -55.19
C SER A 764 -21.45 -7.97 -55.41
N GLN A 765 -21.17 -8.50 -56.60
CA GLN A 765 -21.34 -9.93 -56.88
C GLN A 765 -20.50 -10.82 -55.95
N ARG A 766 -19.43 -10.26 -55.38
CA ARG A 766 -18.50 -10.94 -54.46
C ARG A 766 -19.05 -11.09 -53.04
N VAL A 767 -20.23 -10.57 -52.70
CA VAL A 767 -20.93 -10.86 -51.44
C VAL A 767 -22.38 -11.30 -51.66
N SER A 768 -22.70 -11.78 -52.87
CA SER A 768 -24.03 -12.23 -53.28
C SER A 768 -24.60 -13.37 -52.43
N ASP A 769 -23.74 -14.22 -51.84
CA ASP A 769 -24.15 -15.27 -50.88
C ASP A 769 -24.90 -14.70 -49.65
N TYR A 770 -24.74 -13.39 -49.39
CA TYR A 770 -25.32 -12.68 -48.25
C TYR A 770 -26.38 -11.64 -48.66
N GLN A 771 -26.86 -11.67 -49.91
CA GLN A 771 -27.80 -10.67 -50.46
C GLN A 771 -29.03 -10.50 -49.56
N SER A 772 -29.64 -11.59 -49.09
CA SER A 772 -30.83 -11.54 -48.24
C SER A 772 -30.58 -10.85 -46.89
N TYR A 773 -29.38 -10.96 -46.33
CA TYR A 773 -28.98 -10.27 -45.10
C TYR A 773 -28.77 -8.78 -45.37
N VAL A 774 -28.05 -8.43 -46.44
CA VAL A 774 -27.79 -7.05 -46.88
C VAL A 774 -29.10 -6.31 -47.19
N ASP A 775 -30.00 -6.90 -47.97
CA ASP A 775 -31.30 -6.33 -48.32
C ASP A 775 -32.22 -6.21 -47.08
N GLY A 776 -32.07 -7.13 -46.13
CA GLY A 776 -32.72 -7.04 -44.83
C GLY A 776 -32.27 -5.82 -44.03
N LEU A 777 -30.96 -5.57 -43.97
CA LEU A 777 -30.38 -4.43 -43.28
C LEU A 777 -30.73 -3.09 -43.93
N ILE A 778 -30.65 -3.00 -45.26
CA ILE A 778 -31.04 -1.80 -46.01
C ILE A 778 -32.48 -1.40 -45.66
N ARG A 779 -33.41 -2.37 -45.64
CA ARG A 779 -34.81 -2.13 -45.26
C ARG A 779 -34.96 -1.74 -43.80
N LYS A 780 -34.31 -2.45 -42.87
CA LYS A 780 -34.41 -2.17 -41.43
C LYS A 780 -33.84 -0.80 -41.04
N LEU A 781 -32.76 -0.39 -41.69
CA LEU A 781 -32.11 0.90 -41.45
C LEU A 781 -32.75 2.05 -42.25
N GLY A 782 -33.70 1.76 -43.15
CA GLY A 782 -34.35 2.77 -43.98
C GLY A 782 -33.39 3.45 -44.95
N LEU A 783 -32.37 2.73 -45.44
CA LEU A 783 -31.35 3.29 -46.34
C LEU A 783 -31.94 3.41 -47.75
N GLY A 784 -31.92 4.62 -48.33
CA GLY A 784 -32.42 4.88 -49.67
C GLY A 784 -31.60 4.17 -50.76
N ALA A 785 -32.17 4.03 -51.96
CA ALA A 785 -31.42 3.63 -53.15
C ALA A 785 -30.49 4.78 -53.56
N ILE A 786 -29.23 4.47 -53.87
CA ILE A 786 -28.33 5.42 -54.52
C ILE A 786 -28.62 5.31 -56.02
N ASP A 787 -29.09 6.41 -56.64
CA ASP A 787 -29.30 6.46 -58.09
C ASP A 787 -27.97 6.25 -58.82
N ASP A 788 -27.99 5.37 -59.83
CA ASP A 788 -26.86 5.14 -60.73
C ASP A 788 -26.74 6.31 -61.71
N SER A 789 -26.06 7.38 -61.30
CA SER A 789 -25.63 8.47 -62.18
C SER A 789 -24.16 8.37 -62.52
#